data_AF-A0A0A2W0M3-F1
#
_entry.id   AF-A0A0A2W0M3-F1
#
_cell.length_a   1.000
_cell.length_b   1.000
_cell.length_c   1.000
_cell.angle_alpha   90.00
_cell.angle_beta   90.00
_cell.angle_gamma   90.00
#
_symmetry.space_group_name_H-M   'P 1'
#
loop_
_entity.id
_entity.type
_entity.pdbx_description
1 polymer ?
#
loop_
_entity_poly.entity_id
_entity_poly.type
_entity_poly.pdbx_seq_one_letter_code
_entity_poly.pdbx_strand_id
1 'polypeptide(L)'
;MPKYRSATTTHGRNMAGARALWRATGMTDADFGKPIIAVVNSFTQFVPGHVHLRDLGKLVAEQIEASGGVAKEFNTIAVDDGIAMGHGGMLYSLPSRELIADSVEYMVNAHCADAMVCISNCDKITPGMLMASLRLNIPVIFVSGGPMEAGKTKLSDQIIKLDLVDAMIQGADPKVSDEQSEQVERSACPTCGSCSGMFTANSMNCLTEALGLSQPGNGSLLATHADRKELFLNAGKRIVELTKRYYEQDDATALPRSIASKAAFENAMTLDIAMGGSTNTVLHLLAAAQEAEIDFTMTDIDQLSRKVPQLCKVAPSTQKYHMEDVHRAGGVLGILGELDRAGLLNREVKNVLGLSLPQTLEQYDVMLTKDEAVKTMFRAGPAGIRTTQAFSQNCRWDTLDDDRAAGCIRSLENAYSKDGGLAVLYGNFAENGCIVKTAGVDEGSLVFRGPAKVYESQDDAVEAILGGKVVAGDVVVIRYEGPKGGPGMQEMLYPTTFLKSMGLGKACALVTDGRFSGGTSGLSIGHVSPEAASGGNIALIEDGDMIAIDIPNRSIQLQLTDQEMAARREAQEARGDAAWTPRNRERQVSFALRAYASLATSADKGAVTPLQKMEKLSSRLDNVILVKREDRQPVHSFKLRGAYSMIAGLNSEQKASGVITASAGNHAQGVALSSTRLGIKSLIVMPVTTADIKVDAVRAFGGEVLLHGANFDEAKAKAIELSQQQGFTYVPPFDHPAVIAGQGTVALELLQQDAHIDRVFVPVGGGGLAAGVAVLIKQLMPQIKVIAVEAEDSACLKAALEAGKPVELPRVGLFAEGVAVKRIGDETFRVCQEYLDDIITVDSDAICAAMKDLFEDVRAVAEPSGALALAGMKKYVQQHNIRGERLAHVLSGANVNFHGLRYVSERCELGEQREALLAVTIPEQKGSFLKFCQLLGGRSVTEFNYRYASSDDACIFVGVRLTRGLEERKEIIAQLSEGGYGVVDLSDDEMAKLHVRYML
;
A
#
# COMPACT_ATOMS: atom_id res chain seq x y z
N MET A 1 32.19 12.21 3.27
CA MET A 1 31.97 12.60 1.86
C MET A 1 31.57 11.39 1.03
N PRO A 2 30.30 11.33 0.62
CA PRO A 2 29.77 10.29 -0.24
C PRO A 2 30.51 10.29 -1.57
N LYS A 3 30.79 9.11 -2.14
CA LYS A 3 31.36 9.00 -3.47
C LYS A 3 30.25 9.05 -4.51
N TYR A 4 30.47 9.73 -5.64
CA TYR A 4 29.58 9.63 -6.80
C TYR A 4 29.30 8.16 -7.14
N ARG A 5 28.02 7.80 -7.27
CA ARG A 5 27.53 6.48 -7.67
C ARG A 5 28.08 6.11 -9.05
N SER A 6 28.16 7.07 -9.96
CA SER A 6 28.69 6.90 -11.32
C SER A 6 30.15 6.48 -11.34
N ALA A 7 30.90 6.69 -10.24
CA ALA A 7 32.27 6.20 -10.14
C ALA A 7 32.37 4.67 -10.28
N THR A 8 31.28 3.96 -9.98
CA THR A 8 31.15 2.51 -10.17
C THR A 8 31.34 2.12 -11.64
N THR A 9 30.84 2.90 -12.60
CA THR A 9 30.95 2.57 -14.03
C THR A 9 32.02 3.38 -14.76
N THR A 10 32.57 4.40 -14.11
CA THR A 10 33.54 5.33 -14.74
C THR A 10 34.96 5.20 -14.21
N HIS A 11 35.22 4.65 -13.02
CA HIS A 11 36.56 4.63 -12.41
C HIS A 11 37.20 3.24 -12.36
N GLY A 12 38.54 3.20 -12.30
CA GLY A 12 39.32 1.97 -12.10
C GLY A 12 39.53 1.14 -13.36
N ARG A 13 40.59 0.31 -13.36
CA ARG A 13 40.98 -0.51 -14.51
C ARG A 13 39.90 -1.51 -14.94
N ASN A 14 39.21 -2.11 -13.97
CA ASN A 14 38.22 -3.17 -14.21
C ASN A 14 36.96 -2.66 -14.95
N MET A 15 36.66 -1.35 -14.88
CA MET A 15 35.50 -0.74 -15.54
C MET A 15 35.83 -0.16 -16.92
N ALA A 16 36.90 -0.65 -17.57
CA ALA A 16 37.27 -0.22 -18.92
C ALA A 16 36.17 -0.50 -19.95
N GLY A 17 35.45 -1.62 -19.83
CA GLY A 17 34.32 -1.96 -20.72
C GLY A 17 33.17 -0.97 -20.59
N ALA A 18 32.76 -0.64 -19.36
CA ALA A 18 31.73 0.37 -19.11
C ALA A 18 32.14 1.75 -19.64
N ARG A 19 33.38 2.19 -19.39
CA ARG A 19 33.89 3.44 -19.99
C ARG A 19 33.88 3.42 -21.51
N ALA A 20 34.21 2.30 -22.16
CA ALA A 20 34.15 2.19 -23.62
C ALA A 20 32.73 2.38 -24.14
N LEU A 21 31.72 1.80 -23.47
CA LEU A 21 30.31 2.03 -23.79
C LEU A 21 29.90 3.48 -23.54
N TRP A 22 30.32 4.09 -22.43
CA TRP A 22 30.06 5.50 -22.14
C TRP A 22 30.61 6.44 -23.23
N ARG A 23 31.80 6.15 -23.77
CA ARG A 23 32.36 6.89 -24.91
C ARG A 23 31.51 6.77 -26.17
N ALA A 24 30.92 5.59 -26.41
CA ALA A 24 30.00 5.40 -27.53
C ALA A 24 28.72 6.25 -27.38
N THR A 25 28.36 6.68 -26.16
CA THR A 25 27.28 7.66 -25.92
C THR A 25 27.72 9.12 -26.09
N GLY A 26 28.96 9.38 -26.52
CA GLY A 26 29.53 10.72 -26.72
C GLY A 26 30.35 11.26 -25.56
N MET A 27 30.55 10.52 -24.46
CA MET A 27 31.40 10.99 -23.36
C MET A 27 32.88 11.02 -23.74
N THR A 28 33.57 12.07 -23.30
CA THR A 28 35.00 12.29 -23.50
C THR A 28 35.81 12.00 -22.22
N ASP A 29 37.14 12.05 -22.31
CA ASP A 29 38.01 11.91 -21.13
C ASP A 29 37.73 12.95 -20.05
N ALA A 30 37.38 14.18 -20.47
CA ALA A 30 37.08 15.27 -19.56
C ALA A 30 35.76 15.07 -18.79
N ASP A 31 34.92 14.12 -19.21
CA ASP A 31 33.63 13.85 -18.58
C ASP A 31 33.73 12.81 -17.46
N PHE A 32 34.75 11.95 -17.49
CA PHE A 32 34.98 11.01 -16.40
C PHE A 32 35.45 11.73 -15.14
N GLY A 33 34.68 11.60 -14.05
CA GLY A 33 34.90 12.32 -12.79
C GLY A 33 33.86 13.39 -12.50
N LYS A 34 33.07 13.80 -13.51
CA LYS A 34 31.89 14.66 -13.32
C LYS A 34 30.68 13.81 -12.86
N PRO A 35 29.71 14.41 -12.14
CA PRO A 35 28.46 13.72 -11.82
C PRO A 35 27.64 13.43 -13.08
N ILE A 36 27.11 12.21 -13.19
CA ILE A 36 26.16 11.79 -14.23
C ILE A 36 24.75 12.05 -13.71
N ILE A 37 24.00 12.89 -14.41
CA ILE A 37 22.63 13.28 -14.07
C ILE A 37 21.68 12.69 -15.10
N ALA A 38 20.72 11.91 -14.62
CA ALA A 38 19.67 11.35 -15.46
C ALA A 38 18.61 12.41 -15.74
N VAL A 39 18.31 12.67 -17.01
CA VAL A 39 17.17 13.51 -17.41
C VAL A 39 16.01 12.56 -17.71
N VAL A 40 15.08 12.43 -16.77
CA VAL A 40 13.93 11.53 -16.88
C VAL A 40 12.82 12.26 -17.60
N ASN A 41 12.65 12.00 -18.90
CA ASN A 41 11.64 12.64 -19.73
C ASN A 41 10.42 11.72 -19.92
N SER A 42 9.24 12.30 -20.06
CA SER A 42 8.00 11.57 -20.32
C SER A 42 7.40 11.91 -21.68
N PHE A 43 8.22 12.41 -22.61
CA PHE A 43 7.82 12.74 -23.98
C PHE A 43 7.12 11.57 -24.68
N THR A 44 5.95 11.87 -25.25
CA THR A 44 5.24 11.01 -26.19
C THR A 44 4.32 11.87 -27.06
N GLN A 45 4.02 11.41 -28.27
CA GLN A 45 3.08 12.09 -29.16
C GLN A 45 1.61 11.70 -28.87
N PHE A 46 1.37 10.68 -28.04
CA PHE A 46 0.01 10.25 -27.65
C PHE A 46 -0.66 11.18 -26.64
N VAL A 47 0.11 11.99 -25.91
CA VAL A 47 -0.36 12.75 -24.75
C VAL A 47 -0.17 14.24 -25.03
N PRO A 48 -1.24 15.04 -25.23
CA PRO A 48 -1.16 16.48 -25.52
C PRO A 48 -0.32 17.27 -24.51
N GLY A 49 -0.34 16.87 -23.24
CA GLY A 49 0.47 17.48 -22.19
C GLY A 49 1.96 17.18 -22.25
N HIS A 50 2.38 16.30 -23.15
CA HIS A 50 3.76 15.83 -23.26
C HIS A 50 4.37 16.04 -24.64
N VAL A 51 3.58 16.42 -25.65
CA VAL A 51 4.07 16.55 -27.05
C VAL A 51 5.21 17.56 -27.19
N HIS A 52 5.24 18.59 -26.33
CA HIS A 52 6.27 19.63 -26.34
C HIS A 52 7.54 19.23 -25.59
N LEU A 53 7.53 18.14 -24.81
CA LEU A 53 8.64 17.78 -23.92
C LEU A 53 9.87 17.23 -24.66
N ARG A 54 9.75 16.85 -25.94
CA ARG A 54 10.85 16.26 -26.73
C ARG A 54 12.11 17.12 -26.69
N ASP A 55 11.92 18.41 -26.94
CA ASP A 55 13.04 19.35 -27.10
C ASP A 55 13.46 19.96 -25.75
N LEU A 56 12.67 19.75 -24.70
CA LEU A 56 12.90 20.23 -23.34
C LEU A 56 13.91 19.35 -22.58
N GLY A 57 13.92 18.04 -22.81
CA GLY A 57 14.94 17.15 -22.24
C GLY A 57 16.35 17.53 -22.70
N LYS A 58 16.49 17.81 -24.01
CA LYS A 58 17.72 18.36 -24.59
C LYS A 58 18.13 19.70 -23.97
N LEU A 59 17.18 20.63 -23.80
CA LEU A 59 17.44 21.93 -23.17
C LEU A 59 18.01 21.79 -21.75
N VAL A 60 17.44 20.89 -20.95
CA VAL A 60 17.92 20.60 -19.60
C VAL A 60 19.29 19.92 -19.63
N ALA A 61 19.50 18.97 -20.54
CA ALA A 61 20.77 18.27 -20.71
C ALA A 61 21.93 19.23 -21.03
N GLU A 62 21.74 20.12 -22.00
CA GLU A 62 22.72 21.15 -22.37
C GLU A 62 23.06 22.06 -21.18
N GLN A 63 22.06 22.40 -20.36
CA GLN A 63 22.28 23.25 -19.18
C GLN A 63 23.00 22.52 -18.03
N ILE A 64 22.76 21.22 -17.85
CA ILE A 64 23.52 20.37 -16.91
C ILE A 64 24.99 20.32 -17.31
N GLU A 65 25.28 20.10 -18.61
CA GLU A 65 26.63 20.07 -19.16
C GLU A 65 27.34 21.42 -18.96
N ALA A 66 26.66 22.52 -19.27
CA ALA A 66 27.16 23.88 -19.04
C ALA A 66 27.46 24.17 -17.55
N SER A 67 26.77 23.49 -16.63
CA SER A 67 26.94 23.63 -15.18
C SER A 67 28.01 22.67 -14.60
N GLY A 68 28.64 21.86 -15.46
CA GLY A 68 29.74 20.96 -15.10
C GLY A 68 29.33 19.55 -14.71
N GLY A 69 28.11 19.12 -15.06
CA GLY A 69 27.68 17.72 -14.99
C GLY A 69 27.78 17.00 -16.33
N VAL A 70 27.33 15.75 -16.37
CA VAL A 70 27.10 14.98 -17.60
C VAL A 70 25.63 14.61 -17.63
N ALA A 71 24.91 14.97 -18.69
CA ALA A 71 23.51 14.62 -18.83
C ALA A 71 23.32 13.34 -19.64
N LYS A 72 22.40 12.48 -19.19
CA LYS A 72 21.91 11.35 -19.98
C LYS A 72 20.39 11.28 -19.89
N GLU A 73 19.74 11.60 -21.01
CA GLU A 73 18.29 11.57 -21.13
C GLU A 73 17.81 10.15 -21.41
N PHE A 74 16.71 9.76 -20.76
CA PHE A 74 15.92 8.61 -21.14
C PHE A 74 14.43 8.90 -20.95
N ASN A 75 13.61 8.12 -21.64
CA ASN A 75 12.16 8.28 -21.57
C ASN A 75 11.50 7.20 -20.71
N THR A 76 10.50 7.61 -19.94
CA THR A 76 9.49 6.71 -19.35
C THR A 76 8.17 6.80 -20.12
N ILE A 77 7.26 5.86 -19.88
CA ILE A 77 5.94 5.84 -20.52
C ILE A 77 5.05 6.98 -19.99
N ALA A 78 4.01 7.32 -20.75
CA ALA A 78 2.95 8.21 -20.32
C ALA A 78 1.62 7.76 -20.94
N VAL A 79 0.57 7.72 -20.11
CA VAL A 79 -0.81 7.44 -20.52
C VAL A 79 -1.60 8.73 -20.37
N ASP A 80 -2.42 9.07 -21.37
CA ASP A 80 -3.32 10.22 -21.30
C ASP A 80 -4.66 9.78 -20.74
N ASP A 81 -5.01 10.27 -19.55
CA ASP A 81 -6.28 9.94 -18.92
C ASP A 81 -7.46 10.49 -19.74
N GLY A 82 -7.35 11.71 -20.28
CA GLY A 82 -8.43 12.34 -21.06
C GLY A 82 -8.83 11.53 -22.29
N ILE A 83 -7.87 11.02 -23.05
CA ILE A 83 -8.10 10.15 -24.22
C ILE A 83 -8.56 8.76 -23.79
N ALA A 84 -8.03 8.22 -22.69
CA ALA A 84 -8.38 6.88 -22.21
C ALA A 84 -9.78 6.79 -21.56
N MET A 85 -10.41 7.92 -21.24
CA MET A 85 -11.73 7.99 -20.61
C MET A 85 -12.82 7.38 -21.50
N GLY A 86 -13.77 6.69 -20.86
CA GLY A 86 -14.96 6.17 -21.54
C GLY A 86 -14.79 4.85 -22.29
N HIS A 87 -13.62 4.22 -22.22
CA HIS A 87 -13.38 2.90 -22.79
C HIS A 87 -12.35 2.12 -21.96
N GLY A 88 -12.06 0.86 -22.33
CA GLY A 88 -11.18 -0.04 -21.58
C GLY A 88 -9.72 0.41 -21.43
N GLY A 89 -9.32 1.53 -22.04
CA GLY A 89 -7.99 2.13 -21.89
C GLY A 89 -7.77 2.68 -20.48
N MET A 90 -8.82 3.19 -19.83
CA MET A 90 -8.74 3.78 -18.49
C MET A 90 -8.26 2.78 -17.42
N LEU A 91 -8.45 1.48 -17.65
CA LEU A 91 -7.95 0.43 -16.76
C LEU A 91 -6.41 0.46 -16.62
N TYR A 92 -5.69 1.05 -17.58
CA TYR A 92 -4.23 1.13 -17.60
C TYR A 92 -3.67 2.44 -17.03
N SER A 93 -4.52 3.42 -16.71
CA SER A 93 -4.09 4.73 -16.21
C SER A 93 -3.34 4.62 -14.88
N LEU A 94 -4.01 4.25 -13.78
CA LEU A 94 -3.35 4.17 -12.47
C LEU A 94 -2.21 3.14 -12.43
N PRO A 95 -2.32 1.93 -13.03
CA PRO A 95 -1.20 1.00 -13.11
C PRO A 95 0.06 1.58 -13.77
N SER A 96 -0.08 2.54 -14.69
CA SER A 96 1.08 3.19 -15.31
C SER A 96 1.96 3.93 -14.29
N ARG A 97 1.39 4.40 -13.16
CA ARG A 97 2.14 5.02 -12.06
C ARG A 97 3.26 4.11 -11.54
N GLU A 98 2.93 2.84 -11.28
CA GLU A 98 3.88 1.84 -10.79
C GLU A 98 4.95 1.54 -11.83
N LEU A 99 4.54 1.34 -13.09
CA LEU A 99 5.46 1.06 -14.19
C LEU A 99 6.43 2.22 -14.42
N ILE A 100 5.98 3.47 -14.26
CA ILE A 100 6.84 4.65 -14.33
C ILE A 100 7.84 4.64 -13.19
N ALA A 101 7.38 4.39 -11.95
CA ALA A 101 8.26 4.34 -10.80
C ALA A 101 9.38 3.29 -10.97
N ASP A 102 9.00 2.07 -11.35
CA ASP A 102 9.92 0.96 -11.58
C ASP A 102 10.88 1.25 -12.74
N SER A 103 10.37 1.80 -13.85
CA SER A 103 11.21 2.12 -15.02
C SER A 103 12.30 3.14 -14.67
N VAL A 104 11.95 4.16 -13.90
CA VAL A 104 12.93 5.18 -13.45
C VAL A 104 13.95 4.55 -12.51
N GLU A 105 13.50 3.76 -11.54
CA GLU A 105 14.38 3.08 -10.59
C GLU A 105 15.40 2.18 -11.29
N TYR A 106 14.95 1.35 -12.24
CA TYR A 106 15.82 0.45 -13.00
C TYR A 106 16.87 1.22 -13.80
N MET A 107 16.45 2.27 -14.52
CA MET A 107 17.35 3.07 -15.34
C MET A 107 18.41 3.77 -14.50
N VAL A 108 18.02 4.38 -13.39
CA VAL A 108 18.93 5.11 -12.50
C VAL A 108 19.90 4.16 -11.79
N ASN A 109 19.42 3.06 -11.22
CA ASN A 109 20.26 2.11 -10.50
C ASN A 109 21.22 1.37 -11.44
N ALA A 110 20.74 0.85 -12.57
CA ALA A 110 21.58 0.07 -13.51
C ALA A 110 22.71 0.91 -14.11
N HIS A 111 22.47 2.20 -14.37
CA HIS A 111 23.49 3.11 -14.91
C HIS A 111 24.26 3.87 -13.82
N CYS A 112 23.90 3.65 -12.55
CA CYS A 112 24.51 4.30 -11.39
C CYS A 112 24.51 5.83 -11.50
N ALA A 113 23.41 6.45 -11.94
CA ALA A 113 23.32 7.91 -12.02
C ALA A 113 23.41 8.54 -10.61
N ASP A 114 24.01 9.72 -10.52
CA ASP A 114 24.31 10.41 -9.26
C ASP A 114 23.11 11.23 -8.76
N ALA A 115 22.31 11.74 -9.68
CA ALA A 115 21.15 12.59 -9.46
C ALA A 115 20.18 12.52 -10.66
N MET A 116 19.01 13.14 -10.54
CA MET A 116 18.05 13.16 -11.64
C MET A 116 17.22 14.46 -11.74
N VAL A 117 16.86 14.82 -12.97
CA VAL A 117 15.81 15.82 -13.26
C VAL A 117 14.58 15.09 -13.76
N CYS A 118 13.45 15.27 -13.09
CA CYS A 118 12.19 14.67 -13.47
C CYS A 118 11.37 15.67 -14.30
N ILE A 119 11.21 15.38 -15.60
CA ILE A 119 10.37 16.13 -16.53
C ILE A 119 9.03 15.40 -16.69
N SER A 120 8.05 15.79 -15.87
CA SER A 120 6.69 15.23 -15.83
C SER A 120 5.65 16.23 -16.31
N ASN A 121 4.38 15.82 -16.47
CA ASN A 121 3.30 16.79 -16.59
C ASN A 121 1.91 16.23 -16.27
N CYS A 122 1.49 15.19 -17.00
CA CYS A 122 0.15 14.61 -16.93
C CYS A 122 -0.02 13.69 -15.71
N ASP A 123 -1.28 13.33 -15.44
CA ASP A 123 -1.81 12.80 -14.18
C ASP A 123 -0.90 11.82 -13.43
N LYS A 124 -0.62 10.65 -14.02
CA LYS A 124 0.05 9.54 -13.31
C LYS A 124 1.58 9.59 -13.41
N ILE A 125 2.12 10.51 -14.21
CA ILE A 125 3.56 10.61 -14.47
C ILE A 125 4.27 11.28 -13.30
N THR A 126 3.80 12.46 -12.88
CA THR A 126 4.37 13.19 -11.73
C THR A 126 4.43 12.31 -10.47
N PRO A 127 3.35 11.62 -10.04
CA PRO A 127 3.43 10.74 -8.88
C PRO A 127 4.31 9.49 -9.08
N GLY A 128 4.35 8.90 -10.28
CA GLY A 128 5.25 7.77 -10.56
C GLY A 128 6.73 8.16 -10.45
N MET A 129 7.11 9.32 -11.00
CA MET A 129 8.45 9.87 -10.82
C MET A 129 8.75 10.28 -9.38
N LEU A 130 7.75 10.81 -8.66
CA LEU A 130 7.87 11.15 -7.23
C LEU A 130 8.17 9.90 -6.39
N MET A 131 7.42 8.82 -6.59
CA MET A 131 7.65 7.52 -5.94
C MET A 131 9.08 7.02 -6.19
N ALA A 132 9.52 6.96 -7.45
CA ALA A 132 10.90 6.57 -7.78
C ALA A 132 11.94 7.46 -7.09
N SER A 133 11.69 8.77 -7.03
CA SER A 133 12.63 9.72 -6.43
C SER A 133 12.82 9.50 -4.93
N LEU A 134 11.74 9.13 -4.24
CA LEU A 134 11.75 8.85 -2.82
C LEU A 134 12.33 7.46 -2.54
N ARG A 135 12.07 6.45 -3.38
CA ARG A 135 12.75 5.13 -3.32
C ARG A 135 14.26 5.24 -3.45
N LEU A 136 14.73 5.94 -4.48
CA LEU A 136 16.16 6.04 -4.83
C LEU A 136 16.94 6.93 -3.87
N ASN A 137 16.29 7.95 -3.31
CA ASN A 137 16.84 8.94 -2.39
C ASN A 137 18.21 9.53 -2.83
N ILE A 138 18.31 9.93 -4.10
CA ILE A 138 19.44 10.71 -4.63
C ILE A 138 18.97 12.14 -4.96
N PRO A 139 19.87 13.13 -5.06
CA PRO A 139 19.50 14.50 -5.40
C PRO A 139 18.58 14.55 -6.62
N VAL A 140 17.47 15.28 -6.49
CA VAL A 140 16.42 15.34 -7.50
C VAL A 140 15.82 16.74 -7.57
N ILE A 141 15.36 17.12 -8.76
CA ILE A 141 14.52 18.29 -8.97
C ILE A 141 13.42 17.98 -9.99
N PHE A 142 12.22 18.46 -9.72
CA PHE A 142 11.06 18.30 -10.61
C PHE A 142 10.83 19.60 -11.39
N VAL A 143 10.66 19.47 -12.70
CA VAL A 143 10.22 20.54 -13.59
C VAL A 143 9.12 20.03 -14.51
N SER A 144 7.90 20.53 -14.33
CA SER A 144 6.74 20.09 -15.10
C SER A 144 6.78 20.62 -16.54
N GLY A 145 5.95 20.08 -17.43
CA GLY A 145 5.67 20.64 -18.76
C GLY A 145 4.81 21.90 -18.72
N GLY A 146 3.94 22.00 -17.72
CA GLY A 146 3.06 23.13 -17.43
C GLY A 146 1.63 22.95 -17.91
N PRO A 147 0.68 23.71 -17.30
CA PRO A 147 -0.70 23.75 -17.75
C PRO A 147 -0.83 24.35 -19.16
N MET A 148 -1.77 23.82 -19.92
CA MET A 148 -2.25 24.42 -21.15
C MET A 148 -3.09 25.66 -20.83
N GLU A 149 -3.20 26.56 -21.79
CA GLU A 149 -4.10 27.72 -21.72
C GLU A 149 -5.57 27.26 -21.71
N ALA A 150 -6.44 27.98 -21.00
CA ALA A 150 -7.86 27.71 -21.03
C ALA A 150 -8.44 27.98 -22.43
N GLY A 151 -9.30 27.08 -22.90
CA GLY A 151 -10.05 27.24 -24.14
C GLY A 151 -10.97 28.46 -24.07
N LYS A 152 -11.30 29.06 -25.22
CA LYS A 152 -12.23 30.19 -25.29
C LYS A 152 -13.15 30.04 -26.49
N THR A 153 -14.44 30.26 -26.29
CA THR A 153 -15.42 30.34 -27.38
C THR A 153 -16.37 31.53 -27.21
N LYS A 154 -17.02 31.93 -28.30
CA LYS A 154 -18.10 32.93 -28.32
C LYS A 154 -19.42 32.23 -28.65
N LEU A 155 -20.04 31.61 -27.64
CA LEU A 155 -21.38 31.02 -27.79
C LEU A 155 -22.50 32.07 -27.56
N SER A 156 -22.16 33.25 -27.05
CA SER A 156 -23.02 34.45 -26.93
C SER A 156 -22.15 35.73 -26.94
N ASP A 157 -22.70 36.92 -26.65
CA ASP A 157 -21.94 38.18 -26.49
C ASP A 157 -20.88 38.12 -25.36
N GLN A 158 -20.78 37.02 -24.61
CA GLN A 158 -19.79 36.77 -23.56
C GLN A 158 -18.75 35.73 -23.98
N ILE A 159 -17.47 35.98 -23.65
CA ILE A 159 -16.40 34.99 -23.78
C ILE A 159 -16.56 33.95 -22.68
N ILE A 160 -16.73 32.69 -23.07
CA ILE A 160 -16.81 31.56 -22.15
C ILE A 160 -15.44 30.87 -22.14
N LYS A 161 -14.83 30.72 -20.96
CA LYS A 161 -13.64 29.88 -20.78
C LYS A 161 -14.09 28.42 -20.79
N LEU A 162 -13.33 27.57 -21.47
CA LEU A 162 -13.62 26.16 -21.67
C LEU A 162 -12.46 25.29 -21.21
N ASP A 163 -12.79 24.10 -20.74
CA ASP A 163 -11.87 22.99 -20.58
C ASP A 163 -12.43 21.68 -21.20
N LEU A 164 -11.68 20.58 -21.04
CA LEU A 164 -12.07 19.26 -21.56
C LEU A 164 -13.42 18.78 -21.01
N VAL A 165 -13.73 19.08 -19.74
CA VAL A 165 -14.97 18.65 -19.09
C VAL A 165 -16.16 19.38 -19.71
N ASP A 166 -16.01 20.66 -20.06
CA ASP A 166 -17.08 21.40 -20.75
C ASP A 166 -17.42 20.82 -22.11
N ALA A 167 -16.42 20.39 -22.89
CA ALA A 167 -16.63 19.71 -24.17
C ALA A 167 -17.42 18.41 -24.00
N MET A 168 -17.11 17.64 -22.96
CA MET A 168 -17.82 16.40 -22.66
C MET A 168 -19.25 16.63 -22.17
N ILE A 169 -19.48 17.63 -21.32
CA ILE A 169 -20.82 17.98 -20.83
C ILE A 169 -21.71 18.39 -22.01
N GLN A 170 -21.22 19.30 -22.86
CA GLN A 170 -21.99 19.82 -23.99
C GLN A 170 -22.21 18.78 -25.07
N GLY A 171 -21.25 17.88 -25.32
CA GLY A 171 -21.41 16.79 -26.27
C GLY A 171 -22.48 15.76 -25.89
N ALA A 172 -22.93 15.74 -24.64
CA ALA A 172 -23.98 14.83 -24.16
C ALA A 172 -25.28 15.53 -23.74
N ASP A 173 -25.34 16.86 -23.78
CA ASP A 173 -26.56 17.61 -23.45
C ASP A 173 -27.49 17.64 -24.69
N PRO A 174 -28.69 17.03 -24.62
CA PRO A 174 -29.63 17.00 -25.74
C PRO A 174 -30.15 18.38 -26.17
N LYS A 175 -29.87 19.44 -25.40
CA LYS A 175 -30.23 20.82 -25.72
C LYS A 175 -29.16 21.56 -26.54
N VAL A 176 -27.96 21.01 -26.67
CA VAL A 176 -26.85 21.61 -27.43
C VAL A 176 -26.86 21.05 -28.86
N SER A 177 -26.72 21.91 -29.87
CA SER A 177 -26.67 21.44 -31.26
C SER A 177 -25.31 20.82 -31.61
N ASP A 178 -25.26 19.94 -32.62
CA ASP A 178 -24.02 19.33 -33.09
C ASP A 178 -22.98 20.39 -33.50
N GLU A 179 -23.40 21.48 -34.15
CA GLU A 179 -22.51 22.58 -34.53
C GLU A 179 -21.93 23.33 -33.32
N GLN A 180 -22.73 23.51 -32.25
CA GLN A 180 -22.25 24.12 -31.01
C GLN A 180 -21.26 23.21 -30.30
N SER A 181 -21.56 21.91 -30.24
CA SER A 181 -20.67 20.89 -29.68
C SER A 181 -19.33 20.85 -30.41
N GLU A 182 -19.33 20.86 -31.75
CA GLU A 182 -18.12 20.87 -32.58
C GLU A 182 -17.27 22.14 -32.34
N GLN A 183 -17.91 23.30 -32.15
CA GLN A 183 -17.19 24.54 -31.83
C GLN A 183 -16.48 24.47 -30.48
N VAL A 184 -17.12 23.87 -29.47
CA VAL A 184 -16.57 23.68 -28.13
C VAL A 184 -15.40 22.69 -28.19
N GLU A 185 -15.59 21.55 -28.84
CA GLU A 185 -14.54 20.52 -29.04
C GLU A 185 -13.27 21.14 -29.65
N ARG A 186 -13.41 21.93 -30.72
CA ARG A 186 -12.29 22.57 -31.42
C ARG A 186 -11.53 23.60 -30.57
N SER A 187 -12.15 24.07 -29.48
CA SER A 187 -11.68 25.21 -28.69
C SER A 187 -11.25 24.84 -27.27
N ALA A 188 -11.67 23.70 -26.73
CA ALA A 188 -11.47 23.31 -25.32
C ALA A 188 -10.00 23.10 -24.93
N CYS A 189 -9.21 22.49 -25.82
CA CYS A 189 -7.79 22.18 -25.60
C CYS A 189 -6.93 22.90 -26.65
N PRO A 190 -6.72 24.23 -26.53
CA PRO A 190 -6.08 25.01 -27.58
C PRO A 190 -4.56 24.79 -27.66
N THR A 191 -3.92 24.33 -26.58
CA THR A 191 -2.45 24.34 -26.50
C THR A 191 -1.86 23.05 -25.92
N CYS A 192 -0.55 22.83 -26.10
CA CYS A 192 0.19 21.82 -25.35
C CYS A 192 0.19 22.15 -23.84
N GLY A 193 0.30 21.11 -23.01
CA GLY A 193 0.35 21.25 -21.54
C GLY A 193 -0.64 20.32 -20.84
N SER A 194 -0.52 20.19 -19.52
CA SER A 194 -1.52 19.49 -18.70
C SER A 194 -2.85 20.23 -18.80
N CYS A 195 -3.96 19.58 -18.46
CA CYS A 195 -5.30 20.15 -18.49
C CYS A 195 -5.36 21.55 -17.84
N SER A 196 -6.25 22.45 -18.26
CA SER A 196 -6.25 23.88 -17.83
C SER A 196 -6.82 24.14 -16.42
N GLY A 197 -7.60 23.21 -15.87
CA GLY A 197 -8.21 23.27 -14.54
C GLY A 197 -7.38 22.61 -13.42
N MET A 198 -7.85 22.67 -12.18
CA MET A 198 -7.22 22.01 -11.02
C MET A 198 -7.58 20.52 -10.94
N PHE A 199 -7.19 19.79 -11.99
CA PHE A 199 -7.28 18.33 -12.07
C PHE A 199 -5.99 17.68 -11.53
N THR A 200 -5.89 16.33 -11.57
CA THR A 200 -4.78 15.62 -10.90
C THR A 200 -3.40 16.07 -11.37
N ALA A 201 -3.18 16.25 -12.68
CA ALA A 201 -1.91 16.73 -13.23
C ALA A 201 -1.45 18.03 -12.56
N ASN A 202 -2.29 19.06 -12.54
CA ASN A 202 -1.93 20.34 -11.93
C ASN A 202 -1.88 20.27 -10.42
N SER A 203 -2.78 19.52 -9.77
CA SER A 203 -2.70 19.31 -8.33
C SER A 203 -1.37 18.70 -7.94
N MET A 204 -0.93 17.62 -8.62
CA MET A 204 0.37 16.99 -8.36
C MET A 204 1.55 17.91 -8.67
N ASN A 205 1.50 18.70 -9.75
CA ASN A 205 2.55 19.68 -10.07
C ASN A 205 2.64 20.81 -9.03
N CYS A 206 1.52 21.22 -8.44
CA CYS A 206 1.49 22.14 -7.29
C CYS A 206 2.05 21.46 -6.03
N LEU A 207 1.75 20.17 -5.82
CA LEU A 207 2.22 19.44 -4.66
C LEU A 207 3.73 19.18 -4.67
N THR A 208 4.37 18.95 -5.82
CA THR A 208 5.84 18.85 -5.87
C THR A 208 6.52 20.17 -5.49
N GLU A 209 5.88 21.31 -5.77
CA GLU A 209 6.32 22.64 -5.33
C GLU A 209 6.12 22.83 -3.82
N ALA A 210 4.97 22.42 -3.27
CA ALA A 210 4.71 22.48 -1.83
C ALA A 210 5.57 21.50 -1.00
N LEU A 211 5.88 20.32 -1.54
CA LEU A 211 6.86 19.37 -0.97
C LEU A 211 8.30 19.92 -1.01
N GLY A 212 8.54 20.98 -1.77
CA GLY A 212 9.85 21.61 -1.92
C GLY A 212 10.76 20.96 -2.96
N LEU A 213 10.26 20.02 -3.77
CA LEU A 213 11.02 19.31 -4.82
C LEU A 213 11.00 20.03 -6.18
N SER A 214 10.14 21.03 -6.34
CA SER A 214 10.07 21.92 -7.50
C SER A 214 10.36 23.37 -7.12
N GLN A 215 10.73 24.18 -8.11
CA GLN A 215 10.97 25.61 -7.94
C GLN A 215 9.65 26.41 -7.98
N PRO A 216 9.60 27.60 -7.35
CA PRO A 216 8.45 28.50 -7.42
C PRO A 216 7.98 28.78 -8.86
N GLY A 217 6.67 28.66 -9.10
CA GLY A 217 6.03 28.85 -10.40
C GLY A 217 5.90 27.58 -11.26
N ASN A 218 6.50 26.47 -10.83
CA ASN A 218 6.43 25.18 -11.54
C ASN A 218 4.99 24.66 -11.73
N GLY A 219 4.15 24.78 -10.70
CA GLY A 219 2.79 24.23 -10.71
C GLY A 219 1.80 25.01 -11.57
N SER A 220 2.04 26.29 -11.83
CA SER A 220 1.02 27.20 -12.39
C SER A 220 1.41 27.96 -13.66
N LEU A 221 2.71 28.16 -13.95
CA LEU A 221 3.14 28.90 -15.13
C LEU A 221 2.79 28.13 -16.42
N LEU A 222 2.15 28.77 -17.39
CA LEU A 222 1.68 28.12 -18.63
C LEU A 222 2.80 27.48 -19.46
N ALA A 223 2.50 26.35 -20.12
CA ALA A 223 3.42 25.60 -20.99
C ALA A 223 3.91 26.43 -22.19
N THR A 224 3.03 27.28 -22.74
CA THR A 224 3.28 28.12 -23.92
C THR A 224 4.04 29.39 -23.60
N HIS A 225 4.11 29.82 -22.33
CA HIS A 225 4.69 31.11 -21.98
C HIS A 225 6.22 31.05 -21.94
N ALA A 226 6.88 32.07 -22.50
CA ALA A 226 8.33 32.13 -22.69
C ALA A 226 9.12 31.98 -21.38
N ASP A 227 8.65 32.58 -20.29
CA ASP A 227 9.29 32.51 -18.97
C ASP A 227 9.45 31.07 -18.45
N ARG A 228 8.64 30.12 -18.90
CA ARG A 228 8.77 28.73 -18.46
C ARG A 228 10.11 28.12 -18.89
N LYS A 229 10.73 28.63 -19.96
CA LYS A 229 12.07 28.22 -20.38
C LYS A 229 13.09 28.38 -19.24
N GLU A 230 12.98 29.46 -18.46
CA GLU A 230 13.87 29.72 -17.33
C GLU A 230 13.71 28.67 -16.22
N LEU A 231 12.52 28.10 -16.01
CA LEU A 231 12.34 27.01 -15.04
C LEU A 231 13.15 25.76 -15.42
N PHE A 232 13.17 25.40 -16.70
CA PHE A 232 13.96 24.27 -17.21
C PHE A 232 15.47 24.52 -17.11
N LEU A 233 15.92 25.72 -17.51
CA LEU A 233 17.33 26.10 -17.38
C LEU A 233 17.78 26.11 -15.91
N ASN A 234 16.97 26.72 -15.04
CA ASN A 234 17.27 26.75 -13.61
C ASN A 234 17.26 25.33 -13.00
N ALA A 235 16.39 24.43 -13.46
CA ALA A 235 16.39 23.04 -13.00
C ALA A 235 17.70 22.32 -13.37
N GLY A 236 18.15 22.45 -14.62
CA GLY A 236 19.42 21.87 -15.07
C GLY A 236 20.65 22.42 -14.34
N LYS A 237 20.64 23.71 -13.98
CA LYS A 237 21.68 24.31 -13.13
C LYS A 237 21.62 23.80 -11.69
N ARG A 238 20.42 23.85 -11.09
CA ARG A 238 20.20 23.55 -9.67
C ARG A 238 20.48 22.10 -9.33
N ILE A 239 20.16 21.16 -10.21
CA ILE A 239 20.41 19.75 -9.94
C ILE A 239 21.91 19.46 -9.79
N VAL A 240 22.77 20.12 -10.57
CA VAL A 240 24.23 19.99 -10.43
C VAL A 240 24.69 20.56 -9.09
N GLU A 241 24.12 21.69 -8.65
CA GLU A 241 24.40 22.29 -7.34
C GLU A 241 23.99 21.36 -6.18
N LEU A 242 22.78 20.78 -6.22
CA LEU A 242 22.28 19.81 -5.23
C LEU A 242 23.15 18.55 -5.20
N THR A 243 23.58 18.08 -6.38
CA THR A 243 24.46 16.92 -6.52
C THR A 243 25.81 17.16 -5.83
N LYS A 244 26.44 18.31 -6.10
CA LYS A 244 27.71 18.68 -5.46
C LYS A 244 27.56 18.90 -3.96
N ARG A 245 26.46 19.52 -3.50
CA ARG A 245 26.16 19.65 -2.06
C ARG A 245 26.19 18.30 -1.36
N TYR A 246 25.48 17.30 -1.91
CA TYR A 246 25.45 15.99 -1.29
C TYR A 246 26.80 15.26 -1.33
N TYR A 247 27.40 15.07 -2.51
CA TYR A 247 28.58 14.23 -2.67
C TYR A 247 29.89 14.94 -2.29
N GLU A 248 30.04 16.23 -2.62
CA GLU A 248 31.28 16.98 -2.39
C GLU A 248 31.28 17.79 -1.10
N GLN A 249 30.11 18.10 -0.53
CA GLN A 249 29.99 18.91 0.69
C GLN A 249 29.39 18.15 1.87
N ASP A 250 29.04 16.86 1.69
CA ASP A 250 28.46 16.00 2.73
C ASP A 250 27.12 16.54 3.28
N ASP A 251 26.35 17.24 2.43
CA ASP A 251 25.08 17.86 2.81
C ASP A 251 23.90 16.96 2.45
N ALA A 252 23.51 16.10 3.39
CA ALA A 252 22.34 15.23 3.25
C ALA A 252 21.02 16.01 3.12
N THR A 253 20.97 17.30 3.48
CA THR A 253 19.74 18.10 3.35
C THR A 253 19.36 18.39 1.89
N ALA A 254 20.25 18.09 0.93
CA ALA A 254 19.97 18.15 -0.50
C ALA A 254 19.21 16.92 -1.06
N LEU A 255 19.01 15.87 -0.24
CA LEU A 255 18.31 14.65 -0.65
C LEU A 255 16.78 14.82 -0.59
N PRO A 256 16.03 14.12 -1.47
CA PRO A 256 14.58 14.25 -1.52
C PRO A 256 13.88 13.86 -0.23
N ARG A 257 14.32 12.80 0.47
CA ARG A 257 13.69 12.42 1.75
C ARG A 257 13.94 13.43 2.88
N SER A 258 14.99 14.24 2.77
CA SER A 258 15.23 15.34 3.72
C SER A 258 14.40 16.59 3.38
N ILE A 259 14.15 16.84 2.09
CA ILE A 259 13.32 17.95 1.61
C ILE A 259 11.83 17.63 1.82
N ALA A 260 11.36 16.53 1.25
CA ALA A 260 9.99 16.02 1.38
C ALA A 260 9.81 15.25 2.70
N SER A 261 10.10 15.91 3.83
CA SER A 261 9.88 15.38 5.18
C SER A 261 8.39 15.23 5.54
N LYS A 262 8.06 14.57 6.66
CA LYS A 262 6.67 14.49 7.15
C LYS A 262 5.98 15.87 7.21
N ALA A 263 6.67 16.88 7.71
CA ALA A 263 6.16 18.25 7.76
C ALA A 263 5.90 18.85 6.36
N ALA A 264 6.70 18.49 5.36
CA ALA A 264 6.47 18.89 3.98
C ALA A 264 5.25 18.17 3.38
N PHE A 265 5.04 16.90 3.70
CA PHE A 265 3.82 16.16 3.33
C PHE A 265 2.56 16.77 3.96
N GLU A 266 2.62 17.16 5.24
CA GLU A 266 1.53 17.88 5.93
C GLU A 266 1.24 19.24 5.27
N ASN A 267 2.28 20.02 4.94
CA ASN A 267 2.14 21.29 4.22
C ASN A 267 1.55 21.08 2.81
N ALA A 268 2.00 20.06 2.07
CA ALA A 268 1.49 19.73 0.76
C ALA A 268 0.01 19.33 0.82
N MET A 269 -0.39 18.47 1.76
CA MET A 269 -1.78 18.11 1.97
C MET A 269 -2.63 19.31 2.40
N THR A 270 -2.09 20.21 3.24
CA THR A 270 -2.76 21.46 3.62
C THR A 270 -3.02 22.34 2.39
N LEU A 271 -2.04 22.50 1.50
CA LEU A 271 -2.23 23.21 0.23
C LEU A 271 -3.32 22.55 -0.63
N ASP A 272 -3.31 21.22 -0.73
CA ASP A 272 -4.26 20.46 -1.53
C ASP A 272 -5.70 20.60 -1.05
N ILE A 273 -5.92 20.52 0.26
CA ILE A 273 -7.22 20.80 0.89
C ILE A 273 -7.65 22.25 0.61
N ALA A 274 -6.73 23.21 0.75
CA ALA A 274 -7.03 24.63 0.59
C ALA A 274 -7.43 25.02 -0.83
N MET A 275 -6.85 24.36 -1.84
CA MET A 275 -7.22 24.56 -3.24
C MET A 275 -8.40 23.70 -3.71
N GLY A 276 -8.84 22.75 -2.88
CA GLY A 276 -9.81 21.74 -3.28
C GLY A 276 -9.28 20.94 -4.47
N GLY A 277 -8.09 20.35 -4.33
CA GLY A 277 -7.42 19.59 -5.38
C GLY A 277 -8.18 18.35 -5.84
N SER A 278 -7.54 17.54 -6.70
CA SER A 278 -8.10 16.26 -7.13
C SER A 278 -8.14 15.26 -5.98
N THR A 279 -9.19 14.44 -5.83
CA THR A 279 -9.20 13.38 -4.80
C THR A 279 -8.08 12.34 -5.00
N ASN A 280 -7.56 12.22 -6.23
CA ASN A 280 -6.45 11.33 -6.57
C ASN A 280 -5.14 11.69 -5.87
N THR A 281 -4.93 12.95 -5.48
CA THR A 281 -3.72 13.39 -4.77
C THR A 281 -3.53 12.65 -3.45
N VAL A 282 -4.62 12.35 -2.74
CA VAL A 282 -4.60 11.55 -1.51
C VAL A 282 -3.95 10.19 -1.77
N LEU A 283 -4.39 9.49 -2.81
CA LEU A 283 -3.83 8.20 -3.21
C LEU A 283 -2.34 8.30 -3.58
N HIS A 284 -1.97 9.40 -4.25
CA HIS A 284 -0.59 9.62 -4.70
C HIS A 284 0.35 10.02 -3.57
N LEU A 285 -0.08 10.88 -2.64
CA LEU A 285 0.70 11.28 -1.47
C LEU A 285 0.87 10.12 -0.50
N LEU A 286 -0.15 9.29 -0.27
CA LEU A 286 -0.01 8.08 0.56
C LEU A 286 1.02 7.10 -0.03
N ALA A 287 0.98 6.87 -1.35
CA ALA A 287 1.97 6.03 -2.02
C ALA A 287 3.38 6.64 -1.93
N ALA A 288 3.53 7.93 -2.21
CA ALA A 288 4.82 8.63 -2.10
C ALA A 288 5.38 8.62 -0.67
N ALA A 289 4.54 8.81 0.35
CA ALA A 289 4.95 8.76 1.75
C ALA A 289 5.48 7.37 2.12
N GLN A 290 4.84 6.32 1.62
CA GLN A 290 5.32 4.95 1.82
C GLN A 290 6.71 4.72 1.21
N GLU A 291 6.94 5.18 -0.02
CA GLU A 291 8.27 5.10 -0.67
C GLU A 291 9.34 5.96 0.00
N ALA A 292 8.92 7.01 0.70
CA ALA A 292 9.79 7.86 1.51
C ALA A 292 10.06 7.28 2.91
N GLU A 293 9.38 6.19 3.29
CA GLU A 293 9.39 5.64 4.65
C GLU A 293 8.87 6.64 5.70
N ILE A 294 7.84 7.42 5.33
CA ILE A 294 7.20 8.43 6.18
C ILE A 294 5.86 7.91 6.71
N ASP A 295 5.67 8.03 8.02
CA ASP A 295 4.40 7.75 8.68
C ASP A 295 3.38 8.87 8.41
N PHE A 296 2.68 8.78 7.27
CA PHE A 296 1.62 9.68 6.85
C PHE A 296 0.44 8.87 6.31
N THR A 297 -0.74 9.06 6.89
CA THR A 297 -1.90 8.17 6.75
C THR A 297 -3.19 8.93 6.45
N MET A 298 -4.26 8.20 6.11
CA MET A 298 -5.61 8.77 5.95
C MET A 298 -6.09 9.54 7.19
N THR A 299 -5.66 9.13 8.40
CA THR A 299 -6.01 9.83 9.64
C THR A 299 -5.37 11.21 9.73
N ASP A 300 -4.12 11.37 9.27
CA ASP A 300 -3.46 12.68 9.21
C ASP A 300 -4.21 13.61 8.24
N ILE A 301 -4.65 13.07 7.09
CA ILE A 301 -5.43 13.80 6.09
C ILE A 301 -6.78 14.24 6.66
N ASP A 302 -7.50 13.36 7.38
CA ASP A 302 -8.76 13.74 8.03
C ASP A 302 -8.55 14.87 9.05
N GLN A 303 -7.51 14.77 9.89
CA GLN A 303 -7.20 15.78 10.89
C GLN A 303 -6.88 17.15 10.27
N LEU A 304 -6.15 17.17 9.15
CA LEU A 304 -5.88 18.39 8.39
C LEU A 304 -7.17 18.92 7.73
N SER A 305 -7.97 18.06 7.11
CA SER A 305 -9.17 18.46 6.37
C SER A 305 -10.20 19.20 7.24
N ARG A 306 -10.24 18.92 8.55
CA ARG A 306 -11.13 19.58 9.51
C ARG A 306 -10.68 20.98 9.94
N LYS A 307 -9.41 21.33 9.70
CA LYS A 307 -8.79 22.58 10.18
C LYS A 307 -8.47 23.55 9.06
N VAL A 308 -8.20 23.04 7.87
CA VAL A 308 -7.73 23.82 6.74
C VAL A 308 -8.93 24.38 5.97
N PRO A 309 -9.02 25.71 5.75
CA PRO A 309 -10.10 26.32 4.99
C PRO A 309 -9.89 26.14 3.47
N GLN A 310 -10.97 26.24 2.70
CA GLN A 310 -10.88 26.35 1.24
C GLN A 310 -10.59 27.81 0.81
N LEU A 311 -9.33 28.09 0.46
CA LEU A 311 -8.86 29.42 0.06
C LEU A 311 -8.89 29.68 -1.45
N CYS A 312 -8.86 28.61 -2.25
CA CYS A 312 -8.88 28.70 -3.70
C CYS A 312 -9.96 27.79 -4.28
N LYS A 313 -10.61 28.25 -5.35
CA LYS A 313 -11.66 27.51 -6.07
C LYS A 313 -11.42 27.70 -7.56
N VAL A 314 -11.12 26.61 -8.27
CA VAL A 314 -10.70 26.59 -9.68
C VAL A 314 -11.56 25.58 -10.43
N ALA A 315 -11.66 25.70 -11.75
CA ALA A 315 -12.28 24.68 -12.61
C ALA A 315 -11.81 23.26 -12.21
N PRO A 316 -12.74 22.29 -12.06
CA PRO A 316 -14.17 22.33 -12.42
C PRO A 316 -15.10 22.91 -11.33
N SER A 317 -14.58 23.25 -10.15
CA SER A 317 -15.38 23.71 -9.00
C SER A 317 -15.96 25.11 -9.21
N THR A 318 -15.40 25.89 -10.14
CA THR A 318 -15.96 27.15 -10.62
C THR A 318 -15.60 27.36 -12.08
N GLN A 319 -16.44 28.09 -12.81
CA GLN A 319 -16.18 28.51 -14.20
C GLN A 319 -15.38 29.82 -14.29
N LYS A 320 -15.11 30.47 -13.14
CA LYS A 320 -14.46 31.80 -13.11
C LYS A 320 -12.93 31.71 -13.29
N TYR A 321 -12.30 30.68 -12.76
CA TYR A 321 -10.85 30.60 -12.61
C TYR A 321 -10.29 29.29 -13.16
N HIS A 322 -9.17 29.39 -13.88
CA HIS A 322 -8.32 28.30 -14.38
C HIS A 322 -6.88 28.48 -13.85
N MET A 323 -5.96 27.57 -14.18
CA MET A 323 -4.58 27.65 -13.68
C MET A 323 -3.84 28.94 -14.03
N GLU A 324 -4.14 29.54 -15.19
CA GLU A 324 -3.62 30.85 -15.59
C GLU A 324 -4.01 31.98 -14.61
N ASP A 325 -5.20 31.88 -13.99
CA ASP A 325 -5.68 32.85 -13.02
C ASP A 325 -5.06 32.59 -11.64
N VAL A 326 -4.87 31.32 -11.27
CA VAL A 326 -4.12 30.94 -10.06
C VAL A 326 -2.69 31.45 -10.15
N HIS A 327 -2.04 31.33 -11.32
CA HIS A 327 -0.71 31.90 -11.55
C HIS A 327 -0.70 33.41 -11.33
N ARG A 328 -1.65 34.13 -11.95
CA ARG A 328 -1.82 35.58 -11.77
C ARG A 328 -1.99 36.01 -10.31
N ALA A 329 -2.59 35.15 -9.48
CA ALA A 329 -2.80 35.40 -8.05
C ALA A 329 -1.58 35.11 -7.16
N GLY A 330 -0.45 34.68 -7.75
CA GLY A 330 0.79 34.31 -7.05
C GLY A 330 1.06 32.80 -7.01
N GLY A 331 0.27 31.99 -7.72
CA GLY A 331 0.47 30.55 -7.85
C GLY A 331 0.43 29.80 -6.51
N VAL A 332 1.22 28.73 -6.43
CA VAL A 332 1.36 27.90 -5.22
C VAL A 332 1.83 28.73 -4.02
N LEU A 333 2.78 29.65 -4.23
CA LEU A 333 3.33 30.49 -3.17
C LEU A 333 2.31 31.50 -2.64
N GLY A 334 1.40 31.99 -3.47
CA GLY A 334 0.26 32.79 -3.02
C GLY A 334 -0.65 32.02 -2.06
N ILE A 335 -0.94 30.74 -2.36
CA ILE A 335 -1.76 29.88 -1.49
C ILE A 335 -1.01 29.56 -0.19
N LEU A 336 0.26 29.15 -0.27
CA LEU A 336 1.09 28.89 0.91
C LEU A 336 1.26 30.15 1.77
N GLY A 337 1.36 31.33 1.17
CA GLY A 337 1.44 32.61 1.89
C GLY A 337 0.20 32.87 2.74
N GLU A 338 -1.01 32.64 2.20
CA GLU A 338 -2.25 32.80 2.99
C GLU A 338 -2.38 31.73 4.09
N LEU A 339 -1.93 30.50 3.83
CA LEU A 339 -1.91 29.43 4.83
C LEU A 339 -0.89 29.70 5.96
N ASP A 340 0.29 30.26 5.66
CA ASP A 340 1.28 30.71 6.66
C ASP A 340 0.69 31.86 7.50
N ARG A 341 0.03 32.83 6.87
CA ARG A 341 -0.70 33.91 7.57
C ARG A 341 -1.80 33.40 8.49
N ALA A 342 -2.43 32.27 8.13
CA ALA A 342 -3.40 31.58 8.96
C ALA A 342 -2.78 30.71 10.08
N GLY A 343 -1.45 30.57 10.12
CA GLY A 343 -0.74 29.75 11.10
C GLY A 343 -0.91 28.24 10.88
N LEU A 344 -1.18 27.81 9.64
CA LEU A 344 -1.50 26.42 9.29
C LEU A 344 -0.33 25.63 8.68
N LEU A 345 0.85 26.25 8.54
CA LEU A 345 2.00 25.62 7.91
C LEU A 345 3.16 25.42 8.89
N ASN A 346 3.90 24.33 8.68
CA ASN A 346 5.20 24.12 9.29
C ASN A 346 6.25 24.96 8.57
N ARG A 347 6.90 25.86 9.31
CA ARG A 347 7.82 26.88 8.77
C ARG A 347 9.27 26.41 8.64
N GLU A 348 9.61 25.26 9.21
CA GLU A 348 10.99 24.73 9.24
C GLU A 348 11.36 23.94 7.99
N VAL A 349 10.40 23.65 7.12
CA VAL A 349 10.64 22.91 5.87
C VAL A 349 11.56 23.70 4.93
N LYS A 350 12.40 22.98 4.19
CA LYS A 350 13.29 23.52 3.16
C LYS A 350 12.89 22.99 1.79
N ASN A 351 13.39 23.65 0.73
CA ASN A 351 13.17 23.23 -0.65
C ASN A 351 14.50 23.06 -1.42
N VAL A 352 14.39 22.68 -2.70
CA VAL A 352 15.50 22.56 -3.65
C VAL A 352 16.29 23.86 -3.83
N LEU A 353 15.76 25.02 -3.45
CA LEU A 353 16.51 26.27 -3.44
C LEU A 353 17.47 26.39 -2.25
N GLY A 354 17.32 25.54 -1.23
CA GLY A 354 18.02 25.62 0.05
C GLY A 354 17.39 26.61 1.05
N LEU A 355 16.24 27.18 0.71
CA LEU A 355 15.54 28.19 1.51
C LEU A 355 14.53 27.52 2.46
N SER A 356 14.32 28.10 3.63
CA SER A 356 13.17 27.76 4.47
C SER A 356 11.86 28.27 3.87
N LEU A 357 10.71 27.78 4.34
CA LEU A 357 9.41 28.27 3.88
C LEU A 357 9.26 29.80 4.06
N PRO A 358 9.56 30.42 5.22
CA PRO A 358 9.50 31.88 5.36
C PRO A 358 10.39 32.65 4.38
N GLN A 359 11.62 32.17 4.15
CA GLN A 359 12.54 32.79 3.18
C GLN A 359 12.00 32.68 1.75
N THR A 360 11.39 31.54 1.42
CA THR A 360 10.76 31.32 0.12
C THR A 360 9.56 32.25 -0.07
N LEU A 361 8.70 32.39 0.94
CA LEU A 361 7.56 33.31 0.88
C LEU A 361 8.00 34.76 0.78
N GLU A 362 9.02 35.19 1.52
CA GLU A 362 9.57 36.56 1.41
C GLU A 362 10.05 36.89 -0.01
N GLN A 363 10.63 35.90 -0.71
CA GLN A 363 11.12 36.07 -2.07
C GLN A 363 10.03 35.94 -3.14
N TYR A 364 9.04 35.07 -2.95
CA TYR A 364 8.14 34.63 -4.03
C TYR A 364 6.64 34.88 -3.79
N ASP A 365 6.18 35.11 -2.56
CA ASP A 365 4.78 35.52 -2.33
C ASP A 365 4.58 36.93 -2.88
N VAL A 366 3.64 37.09 -3.82
CA VAL A 366 3.31 38.37 -4.46
C VAL A 366 2.86 39.45 -3.46
N MET A 367 2.42 39.05 -2.27
CA MET A 367 2.04 39.96 -1.19
C MET A 367 3.24 40.50 -0.40
N LEU A 368 4.39 39.83 -0.46
CA LEU A 368 5.58 40.16 0.34
C LEU A 368 6.76 40.63 -0.53
N THR A 369 6.94 39.99 -1.68
CA THR A 369 8.11 40.20 -2.52
C THR A 369 8.18 41.61 -3.07
N LYS A 370 9.40 42.16 -3.05
CA LYS A 370 9.75 43.44 -3.67
C LYS A 370 10.46 43.25 -5.01
N ASP A 371 10.68 42.01 -5.43
CA ASP A 371 11.35 41.70 -6.69
C ASP A 371 10.35 41.82 -7.86
N GLU A 372 10.54 42.84 -8.69
CA GLU A 372 9.71 43.08 -9.86
C GLU A 372 9.87 42.00 -10.94
N ALA A 373 10.97 41.24 -10.97
CA ALA A 373 11.10 40.09 -11.86
C ALA A 373 10.12 38.97 -11.46
N VAL A 374 9.98 38.71 -10.16
CA VAL A 374 9.03 37.72 -9.63
C VAL A 374 7.59 38.14 -9.92
N LYS A 375 7.23 39.40 -9.66
CA LYS A 375 5.90 39.94 -10.01
C LYS A 375 5.64 39.89 -11.51
N THR A 376 6.67 40.13 -12.32
CA THR A 376 6.56 40.03 -13.79
C THR A 376 6.32 38.60 -14.23
N MET A 377 7.02 37.62 -13.66
CA MET A 377 6.77 36.19 -13.90
C MET A 377 5.30 35.84 -13.62
N PHE A 378 4.77 36.19 -12.44
CA PHE A 378 3.37 35.89 -12.09
C PHE A 378 2.33 36.65 -12.94
N ARG A 379 2.72 37.72 -13.65
CA ARG A 379 1.87 38.34 -14.68
C ARG A 379 1.82 37.56 -15.99
N ALA A 380 2.58 36.48 -16.16
CA ALA A 380 2.48 35.62 -17.35
C ALA A 380 1.03 35.17 -17.58
N GLY A 381 0.53 35.43 -18.79
CA GLY A 381 -0.86 35.19 -19.17
C GLY A 381 -0.99 34.36 -20.44
N PRO A 382 -2.22 33.93 -20.77
CA PRO A 382 -2.50 33.19 -22.00
C PRO A 382 -2.49 34.11 -23.22
N ALA A 383 -2.10 33.59 -24.39
CA ALA A 383 -2.24 34.28 -25.66
C ALA A 383 -3.58 33.97 -26.36
N GLY A 384 -4.21 32.85 -26.03
CA GLY A 384 -5.41 32.34 -26.71
C GLY A 384 -5.16 31.86 -28.13
N ILE A 385 -3.92 31.44 -28.45
CA ILE A 385 -3.51 31.01 -29.79
C ILE A 385 -3.26 29.50 -29.78
N ARG A 386 -3.85 28.78 -30.74
CA ARG A 386 -3.67 27.33 -30.86
C ARG A 386 -2.22 26.98 -31.22
N THR A 387 -1.56 26.14 -30.43
CA THR A 387 -0.15 25.78 -30.64
C THR A 387 0.25 24.51 -29.88
N THR A 388 1.17 23.73 -30.43
CA THR A 388 1.82 22.59 -29.75
C THR A 388 3.26 22.89 -29.32
N GLN A 389 3.72 24.12 -29.55
CA GLN A 389 5.09 24.55 -29.24
C GLN A 389 5.15 25.16 -27.83
N ALA A 390 6.11 24.70 -27.03
CA ALA A 390 6.47 25.35 -25.78
C ALA A 390 7.03 26.76 -26.05
N PHE A 391 6.87 27.67 -25.08
CA PHE A 391 7.49 29.01 -25.11
C PHE A 391 7.10 29.88 -26.33
N SER A 392 5.99 29.56 -26.99
CA SER A 392 5.56 30.20 -28.23
C SER A 392 5.01 31.63 -28.06
N GLN A 393 4.76 32.08 -26.83
CA GLN A 393 4.16 33.39 -26.54
C GLN A 393 4.72 34.00 -25.25
N ASN A 394 4.56 35.30 -25.05
CA ASN A 394 5.02 36.04 -23.86
C ASN A 394 4.00 37.10 -23.38
N CYS A 395 2.71 36.86 -23.63
CA CYS A 395 1.60 37.70 -23.21
C CYS A 395 1.53 37.79 -21.68
N ARG A 396 1.19 38.97 -21.17
CA ARG A 396 1.07 39.22 -19.73
C ARG A 396 -0.23 39.93 -19.40
N TRP A 397 -0.70 39.69 -18.19
CA TRP A 397 -1.72 40.51 -17.55
C TRP A 397 -1.15 41.87 -17.19
N ASP A 398 -1.98 42.91 -17.27
CA ASP A 398 -1.58 44.27 -16.88
C ASP A 398 -1.25 44.34 -15.38
N THR A 399 -2.03 43.62 -14.55
CA THR A 399 -1.90 43.58 -13.10
C THR A 399 -1.92 42.15 -12.56
N LEU A 400 -1.38 41.96 -11.35
CA LEU A 400 -1.57 40.74 -10.57
C LEU A 400 -3.00 40.66 -10.00
N ASP A 401 -3.37 39.48 -9.48
CA ASP A 401 -4.56 39.29 -8.66
C ASP A 401 -4.15 39.19 -7.18
N ASP A 402 -4.01 40.35 -6.54
CA ASP A 402 -3.68 40.53 -5.12
C ASP A 402 -4.93 40.73 -4.24
N ASP A 403 -6.13 40.57 -4.80
CA ASP A 403 -7.39 40.69 -4.08
C ASP A 403 -7.67 39.42 -3.24
N ARG A 404 -7.28 39.46 -1.96
CA ARG A 404 -7.52 38.38 -1.00
C ARG A 404 -8.95 38.32 -0.42
N ALA A 405 -9.88 39.13 -0.92
CA ALA A 405 -11.29 39.08 -0.53
C ALA A 405 -12.17 38.41 -1.61
N ALA A 406 -12.04 38.83 -2.87
CA ALA A 406 -12.90 38.35 -3.96
C ALA A 406 -12.14 37.73 -5.15
N GLY A 407 -10.80 37.77 -5.13
CA GLY A 407 -9.91 37.18 -6.13
C GLY A 407 -9.87 35.66 -6.14
N CYS A 408 -8.93 35.12 -6.93
CA CYS A 408 -8.76 33.68 -7.14
C CYS A 408 -8.23 32.94 -5.90
N ILE A 409 -7.33 33.59 -5.14
CA ILE A 409 -6.80 33.12 -3.86
C ILE A 409 -7.28 34.09 -2.78
N ARG A 410 -7.92 33.56 -1.73
CA ARG A 410 -8.53 34.36 -0.67
C ARG A 410 -7.83 34.18 0.67
N SER A 411 -7.92 35.21 1.50
CA SER A 411 -7.55 35.20 2.91
C SER A 411 -8.43 34.25 3.71
N LEU A 412 -7.95 33.83 4.89
CA LEU A 412 -8.73 33.01 5.82
C LEU A 412 -10.12 33.61 6.07
N GLU A 413 -10.21 34.92 6.35
CA GLU A 413 -11.46 35.62 6.66
C GLU A 413 -12.51 35.45 5.55
N ASN A 414 -12.07 35.54 4.29
CA ASN A 414 -12.91 35.53 3.09
C ASN A 414 -12.91 34.17 2.36
N ALA A 415 -12.41 33.11 3.01
CA ALA A 415 -12.35 31.75 2.46
C ALA A 415 -13.70 31.32 1.85
N TYR A 416 -13.66 30.53 0.78
CA TYR A 416 -14.86 29.97 0.15
C TYR A 416 -15.65 29.08 1.11
N SER A 417 -14.92 28.36 1.96
CA SER A 417 -15.45 27.56 3.05
C SER A 417 -14.44 27.56 4.19
N LYS A 418 -14.92 27.53 5.44
CA LYS A 418 -14.07 27.31 6.61
C LYS A 418 -13.75 25.83 6.83
N ASP A 419 -14.54 24.94 6.24
CA ASP A 419 -14.21 23.51 6.12
C ASP A 419 -13.33 23.29 4.88
N GLY A 420 -12.51 22.24 4.91
CA GLY A 420 -11.57 21.92 3.84
C GLY A 420 -12.25 21.60 2.52
N GLY A 421 -11.55 21.83 1.41
CA GLY A 421 -12.00 21.52 0.05
C GLY A 421 -11.98 20.02 -0.32
N LEU A 422 -11.45 19.20 0.58
CA LEU A 422 -11.46 17.73 0.56
C LEU A 422 -11.90 17.24 1.94
N ALA A 423 -12.56 16.09 2.02
CA ALA A 423 -12.91 15.45 3.29
C ALA A 423 -12.79 13.92 3.20
N VAL A 424 -12.49 13.32 4.36
CA VAL A 424 -12.49 11.86 4.56
C VAL A 424 -13.77 11.48 5.29
N LEU A 425 -14.55 10.53 4.77
CA LEU A 425 -15.75 10.03 5.44
C LEU A 425 -15.53 8.59 5.92
N TYR A 426 -16.08 8.27 7.08
CA TYR A 426 -16.03 6.93 7.69
C TYR A 426 -17.43 6.42 8.03
N GLY A 427 -17.57 5.11 8.17
CA GLY A 427 -18.78 4.49 8.70
C GLY A 427 -18.91 3.05 8.24
N ASN A 428 -20.03 2.39 8.54
CA ASN A 428 -20.22 0.99 8.14
C ASN A 428 -20.21 0.81 6.61
N PHE A 429 -20.46 1.86 5.83
CA PHE A 429 -20.34 1.82 4.38
C PHE A 429 -18.88 1.74 3.91
N ALA A 430 -17.99 2.50 4.54
CA ALA A 430 -16.57 2.64 4.19
C ALA A 430 -15.71 2.56 5.47
N GLU A 431 -15.43 1.34 5.92
CA GLU A 431 -14.79 1.06 7.21
C GLU A 431 -13.37 1.65 7.31
N ASN A 432 -12.62 1.60 6.21
CA ASN A 432 -11.27 2.19 6.11
C ASN A 432 -11.30 3.63 5.54
N GLY A 433 -12.50 4.15 5.29
CA GLY A 433 -12.73 5.50 4.79
C GLY A 433 -12.95 5.59 3.29
N CYS A 434 -13.42 6.77 2.87
CA CYS A 434 -13.59 7.19 1.48
C CYS A 434 -13.37 8.70 1.36
N ILE A 435 -13.18 9.21 0.14
CA ILE A 435 -12.82 10.62 -0.11
C ILE A 435 -13.91 11.34 -0.89
N VAL A 436 -14.19 12.58 -0.51
CA VAL A 436 -15.07 13.50 -1.23
C VAL A 436 -14.40 14.86 -1.43
N LYS A 437 -14.60 15.45 -2.61
CA LYS A 437 -14.19 16.83 -2.93
C LYS A 437 -15.30 17.81 -2.57
N THR A 438 -15.33 18.22 -1.32
CA THR A 438 -16.32 19.17 -0.77
C THR A 438 -16.36 20.50 -1.51
N ALA A 439 -15.22 20.96 -2.06
CA ALA A 439 -15.11 22.16 -2.89
C ALA A 439 -16.06 22.17 -4.11
N GLY A 440 -16.43 20.99 -4.60
CA GLY A 440 -17.35 20.78 -5.71
C GLY A 440 -18.79 20.43 -5.29
N VAL A 441 -19.08 20.31 -3.99
CA VAL A 441 -20.40 19.93 -3.47
C VAL A 441 -21.22 21.20 -3.21
N ASP A 442 -22.52 21.16 -3.53
CA ASP A 442 -23.46 22.24 -3.23
C ASP A 442 -23.77 22.27 -1.71
N GLU A 443 -23.94 23.45 -1.11
CA GLU A 443 -24.21 23.58 0.33
C GLU A 443 -25.47 22.81 0.75
N GLY A 444 -26.49 22.75 -0.12
CA GLY A 444 -27.71 21.98 0.14
C GLY A 444 -27.54 20.46 0.09
N SER A 445 -26.38 19.97 -0.38
CA SER A 445 -26.07 18.54 -0.55
C SER A 445 -25.01 18.03 0.43
N LEU A 446 -24.56 18.85 1.39
CA LEU A 446 -23.56 18.44 2.40
C LEU A 446 -24.05 17.32 3.33
N VAL A 447 -25.37 17.25 3.52
CA VAL A 447 -26.07 16.13 4.17
C VAL A 447 -27.05 15.58 3.15
N PHE A 448 -26.89 14.32 2.77
CA PHE A 448 -27.69 13.67 1.74
C PHE A 448 -28.16 12.30 2.21
N ARG A 449 -29.43 11.97 1.95
CA ARG A 449 -30.01 10.67 2.28
C ARG A 449 -30.89 10.22 1.13
N GLY A 450 -30.60 9.05 0.57
CA GLY A 450 -31.30 8.54 -0.61
C GLY A 450 -31.21 7.02 -0.75
N PRO A 451 -32.14 6.41 -1.50
CA PRO A 451 -32.11 4.98 -1.82
C PRO A 451 -30.98 4.68 -2.81
N ALA A 452 -30.36 3.50 -2.68
CA ALA A 452 -29.29 3.05 -3.54
C ALA A 452 -29.81 2.63 -4.94
N LYS A 453 -29.04 2.97 -5.97
CA LYS A 453 -29.11 2.43 -7.32
C LYS A 453 -27.76 1.80 -7.66
N VAL A 454 -27.70 0.48 -7.71
CA VAL A 454 -26.45 -0.29 -7.72
C VAL A 454 -26.08 -0.74 -9.13
N TYR A 455 -24.87 -0.44 -9.54
CA TYR A 455 -24.29 -0.80 -10.84
C TYR A 455 -22.92 -1.44 -10.64
N GLU A 456 -22.57 -2.41 -11.49
CA GLU A 456 -21.31 -3.18 -11.37
C GLU A 456 -20.24 -2.73 -12.38
N SER A 457 -20.56 -1.72 -13.18
CA SER A 457 -19.65 -1.06 -14.09
C SER A 457 -20.03 0.41 -14.31
N GLN A 458 -19.06 1.20 -14.77
CA GLN A 458 -19.33 2.56 -15.27
C GLN A 458 -20.40 2.54 -16.37
N ASP A 459 -20.32 1.59 -17.30
CA ASP A 459 -21.16 1.55 -18.50
C ASP A 459 -22.63 1.32 -18.14
N ASP A 460 -22.91 0.41 -17.19
CA ASP A 460 -24.26 0.17 -16.68
C ASP A 460 -24.85 1.42 -16.01
N ALA A 461 -24.02 2.14 -15.23
CA ALA A 461 -24.44 3.36 -14.56
C ALA A 461 -24.74 4.47 -15.57
N VAL A 462 -23.90 4.61 -16.60
CA VAL A 462 -24.09 5.57 -17.70
C VAL A 462 -25.39 5.28 -18.45
N GLU A 463 -25.65 4.03 -18.83
CA GLU A 463 -26.89 3.65 -19.52
C GLU A 463 -28.11 3.96 -18.65
N ALA A 464 -28.03 3.70 -17.35
CA ALA A 464 -29.13 3.97 -16.43
C ALA A 464 -29.40 5.46 -16.23
N ILE A 465 -28.36 6.30 -16.17
CA ILE A 465 -28.49 7.75 -16.06
C ILE A 465 -29.14 8.31 -17.33
N LEU A 466 -28.60 7.99 -18.51
CA LEU A 466 -29.10 8.50 -19.79
C LEU A 466 -30.49 7.95 -20.12
N GLY A 467 -30.77 6.70 -19.75
CA GLY A 467 -32.07 6.05 -19.92
C GLY A 467 -33.14 6.46 -18.89
N GLY A 468 -32.84 7.37 -17.96
CA GLY A 468 -33.79 7.89 -16.97
C GLY A 468 -34.18 6.91 -15.87
N LYS A 469 -33.39 5.85 -15.64
CA LYS A 469 -33.58 4.90 -14.52
C LYS A 469 -33.11 5.51 -13.18
N VAL A 470 -32.21 6.48 -13.23
CA VAL A 470 -31.76 7.29 -12.08
C VAL A 470 -32.61 8.56 -11.99
N VAL A 471 -33.12 8.87 -10.81
CA VAL A 471 -33.97 10.03 -10.56
C VAL A 471 -33.49 10.85 -9.37
N ALA A 472 -33.99 12.08 -9.24
CA ALA A 472 -33.67 12.97 -8.13
C ALA A 472 -33.91 12.28 -6.77
N GLY A 473 -32.92 12.36 -5.88
CA GLY A 473 -32.91 11.70 -4.57
C GLY A 473 -32.12 10.40 -4.52
N ASP A 474 -31.77 9.79 -5.66
CA ASP A 474 -31.02 8.52 -5.68
C ASP A 474 -29.55 8.68 -5.25
N VAL A 475 -29.01 7.61 -4.65
CA VAL A 475 -27.57 7.39 -4.43
C VAL A 475 -27.09 6.34 -5.42
N VAL A 476 -26.41 6.76 -6.47
CA VAL A 476 -25.85 5.87 -7.50
C VAL A 476 -24.56 5.25 -6.99
N VAL A 477 -24.57 3.93 -6.79
CA VAL A 477 -23.43 3.14 -6.29
C VAL A 477 -22.83 2.37 -7.46
N ILE A 478 -21.57 2.67 -7.80
CA ILE A 478 -20.80 1.95 -8.83
C ILE A 478 -19.72 1.13 -8.13
N ARG A 479 -19.85 -0.20 -8.15
CA ARG A 479 -18.96 -1.11 -7.42
C ARG A 479 -18.14 -2.00 -8.35
N TYR A 480 -17.12 -2.65 -7.80
CA TYR A 480 -16.14 -3.44 -8.55
C TYR A 480 -15.34 -2.59 -9.55
N GLU A 481 -15.09 -1.33 -9.21
CA GLU A 481 -14.22 -0.44 -9.97
C GLU A 481 -12.95 -0.05 -9.20
N GLY A 482 -12.71 -0.69 -8.05
CA GLY A 482 -11.51 -0.54 -7.23
C GLY A 482 -10.22 -1.13 -7.85
N PRO A 483 -9.08 -1.11 -7.12
CA PRO A 483 -7.79 -1.57 -7.62
C PRO A 483 -7.83 -3.01 -8.16
N LYS A 484 -8.51 -3.92 -7.47
CA LYS A 484 -8.68 -5.31 -7.90
C LYS A 484 -9.95 -5.52 -8.71
N GLY A 485 -11.04 -4.86 -8.30
CA GLY A 485 -12.35 -5.01 -8.90
C GLY A 485 -12.41 -4.53 -10.34
N GLY A 486 -11.78 -3.40 -10.65
CA GLY A 486 -11.75 -2.82 -11.99
C GLY A 486 -11.22 -3.81 -13.04
N PRO A 487 -9.96 -4.28 -12.93
CA PRO A 487 -8.86 -3.79 -12.09
C PRO A 487 -8.26 -2.46 -12.60
N GLY A 488 -7.36 -1.87 -11.82
CA GLY A 488 -6.69 -0.61 -12.17
C GLY A 488 -7.34 0.63 -11.60
N MET A 489 -8.36 0.47 -10.74
CA MET A 489 -9.05 1.56 -10.05
C MET A 489 -9.42 2.71 -11.01
N GLN A 490 -10.27 2.42 -12.00
CA GLN A 490 -10.47 3.33 -13.12
C GLN A 490 -11.01 4.71 -12.68
N GLU A 491 -10.62 5.74 -13.41
CA GLU A 491 -11.09 7.11 -13.18
C GLU A 491 -12.36 7.36 -14.01
N MET A 492 -13.48 7.50 -13.32
CA MET A 492 -14.78 7.68 -13.95
C MET A 492 -15.14 9.16 -14.01
N LEU A 493 -15.38 9.67 -15.22
CA LEU A 493 -15.90 11.03 -15.45
C LEU A 493 -17.33 11.00 -15.99
N TYR A 494 -17.64 10.03 -16.86
CA TYR A 494 -18.91 9.98 -17.59
C TYR A 494 -20.16 9.93 -16.71
N PRO A 495 -20.24 9.10 -15.64
CA PRO A 495 -21.41 9.11 -14.77
C PRO A 495 -21.68 10.49 -14.16
N THR A 496 -20.61 11.19 -13.76
CA THR A 496 -20.72 12.51 -13.14
C THR A 496 -21.13 13.58 -14.14
N THR A 497 -20.60 13.52 -15.36
CA THR A 497 -20.94 14.41 -16.46
C THR A 497 -22.39 14.22 -16.89
N PHE A 498 -22.85 12.99 -17.09
CA PHE A 498 -24.19 12.72 -17.58
C PHE A 498 -25.27 13.00 -16.53
N LEU A 499 -24.99 12.84 -15.23
CA LEU A 499 -25.90 13.35 -14.19
C LEU A 499 -26.10 14.86 -14.32
N LYS A 500 -25.05 15.62 -14.62
CA LYS A 500 -25.19 17.07 -14.84
C LYS A 500 -25.97 17.38 -16.12
N SER A 501 -25.65 16.72 -17.24
CA SER A 501 -26.35 16.91 -18.52
C SER A 501 -27.86 16.61 -18.38
N MET A 502 -28.22 15.63 -17.54
CA MET A 502 -29.62 15.29 -17.24
C MET A 502 -30.26 16.17 -16.15
N GLY A 503 -29.56 17.16 -15.60
CA GLY A 503 -30.07 18.07 -14.56
C GLY A 503 -30.15 17.46 -13.16
N LEU A 504 -29.49 16.31 -12.93
CA LEU A 504 -29.50 15.55 -11.68
C LEU A 504 -28.26 15.79 -10.79
N GLY A 505 -27.26 16.54 -11.27
CA GLY A 505 -25.96 16.70 -10.57
C GLY A 505 -26.00 17.28 -9.16
N LYS A 506 -27.06 17.99 -8.77
CA LYS A 506 -27.30 18.48 -7.38
C LYS A 506 -28.32 17.65 -6.62
N ALA A 507 -29.03 16.76 -7.32
CA ALA A 507 -30.16 16.01 -6.78
C ALA A 507 -29.82 14.56 -6.46
N CYS A 508 -28.69 14.04 -6.96
CA CYS A 508 -28.22 12.68 -6.73
C CYS A 508 -26.81 12.66 -6.14
N ALA A 509 -26.49 11.58 -5.44
CA ALA A 509 -25.12 11.28 -5.01
C ALA A 509 -24.51 10.18 -5.89
N LEU A 510 -23.19 10.19 -6.05
CA LEU A 510 -22.40 9.15 -6.70
C LEU A 510 -21.38 8.58 -5.72
N VAL A 511 -21.32 7.25 -5.61
CA VAL A 511 -20.41 6.56 -4.69
C VAL A 511 -19.74 5.38 -5.37
N THR A 512 -18.42 5.21 -5.18
CA THR A 512 -17.67 4.10 -5.79
C THR A 512 -16.45 3.67 -5.01
N ASP A 513 -16.06 2.40 -5.17
CA ASP A 513 -14.76 1.87 -4.77
C ASP A 513 -13.63 2.18 -5.78
N GLY A 514 -13.96 2.70 -6.97
CA GLY A 514 -13.04 3.28 -7.93
C GLY A 514 -12.67 4.74 -7.63
N ARG A 515 -12.37 5.52 -8.68
CA ARG A 515 -12.03 6.95 -8.58
C ARG A 515 -12.97 7.78 -9.43
N PHE A 516 -13.30 8.98 -8.96
CA PHE A 516 -13.88 10.00 -9.81
C PHE A 516 -12.80 10.95 -10.30
N SER A 517 -13.01 11.53 -11.47
CA SER A 517 -11.99 12.43 -12.01
C SER A 517 -11.85 13.69 -11.17
N GLY A 518 -10.65 14.29 -11.18
CA GLY A 518 -10.46 15.65 -10.65
C GLY A 518 -11.39 16.67 -11.29
N GLY A 519 -11.96 16.36 -12.46
CA GLY A 519 -12.96 17.13 -13.21
C GLY A 519 -14.40 17.01 -12.74
N THR A 520 -14.65 16.16 -11.76
CA THR A 520 -15.97 15.97 -11.17
C THR A 520 -16.35 17.15 -10.25
N SER A 521 -17.64 17.53 -10.31
CA SER A 521 -18.29 18.35 -9.29
C SER A 521 -19.69 17.81 -9.02
N GLY A 522 -20.28 18.16 -7.89
CA GLY A 522 -21.42 17.47 -7.28
C GLY A 522 -20.98 16.54 -6.15
N LEU A 523 -21.95 15.85 -5.54
CA LEU A 523 -21.70 14.91 -4.45
C LEU A 523 -21.18 13.58 -5.01
N SER A 524 -19.86 13.48 -5.15
CA SER A 524 -19.17 12.30 -5.72
C SER A 524 -18.10 11.80 -4.75
N ILE A 525 -18.26 10.56 -4.30
CA ILE A 525 -17.46 9.92 -3.25
C ILE A 525 -16.72 8.73 -3.84
N GLY A 526 -15.40 8.81 -3.90
CA GLY A 526 -14.54 7.75 -4.41
C GLY A 526 -13.76 7.04 -3.31
N HIS A 527 -12.98 6.04 -3.72
CA HIS A 527 -12.00 5.37 -2.87
C HIS A 527 -12.62 4.61 -1.69
N VAL A 528 -13.88 4.17 -1.82
CA VAL A 528 -14.54 3.39 -0.77
C VAL A 528 -13.71 2.16 -0.45
N SER A 529 -13.24 2.12 0.80
CA SER A 529 -12.32 1.11 1.29
C SER A 529 -12.90 0.40 2.52
N PRO A 530 -12.86 -0.94 2.60
CA PRO A 530 -12.40 -1.88 1.57
C PRO A 530 -13.24 -1.86 0.27
N GLU A 531 -12.62 -2.16 -0.87
CA GLU A 531 -13.32 -2.24 -2.17
C GLU A 531 -14.25 -3.47 -2.24
N ALA A 532 -15.18 -3.49 -3.20
CA ALA A 532 -16.13 -4.59 -3.38
C ALA A 532 -15.43 -5.94 -3.61
N ALA A 533 -14.40 -5.96 -4.46
CA ALA A 533 -13.63 -7.15 -4.79
C ALA A 533 -12.74 -7.67 -3.64
N SER A 534 -12.58 -6.88 -2.57
CA SER A 534 -11.85 -7.25 -1.36
C SER A 534 -12.79 -7.51 -0.18
N GLY A 535 -14.09 -7.72 -0.41
CA GLY A 535 -15.03 -8.06 0.65
C GLY A 535 -15.65 -6.87 1.38
N GLY A 536 -15.50 -5.66 0.85
CA GLY A 536 -16.05 -4.44 1.44
C GLY A 536 -17.58 -4.38 1.41
N ASN A 537 -18.17 -3.64 2.36
CA ASN A 537 -19.62 -3.54 2.53
C ASN A 537 -20.34 -2.94 1.30
N ILE A 538 -19.64 -2.17 0.47
CA ILE A 538 -20.15 -1.71 -0.84
C ILE A 538 -20.60 -2.85 -1.77
N ALA A 539 -20.04 -4.06 -1.63
CA ALA A 539 -20.48 -5.23 -2.39
C ALA A 539 -21.81 -5.85 -1.91
N LEU A 540 -22.28 -5.48 -0.71
CA LEU A 540 -23.49 -6.04 -0.08
C LEU A 540 -24.74 -5.19 -0.32
N ILE A 541 -24.57 -4.04 -0.97
CA ILE A 541 -25.67 -3.11 -1.23
C ILE A 541 -26.56 -3.67 -2.33
N GLU A 542 -27.86 -3.52 -2.13
CA GLU A 542 -28.93 -3.84 -3.06
C GLU A 542 -29.73 -2.58 -3.41
N ASP A 543 -30.43 -2.60 -4.55
CA ASP A 543 -31.28 -1.50 -4.96
C ASP A 543 -32.34 -1.18 -3.89
N GLY A 544 -32.47 0.10 -3.57
CA GLY A 544 -33.44 0.59 -2.58
C GLY A 544 -32.91 0.72 -1.15
N ASP A 545 -31.72 0.17 -0.84
CA ASP A 545 -31.11 0.35 0.48
C ASP A 545 -30.88 1.84 0.78
N MET A 546 -31.15 2.27 2.01
CA MET A 546 -30.96 3.67 2.37
C MET A 546 -29.51 3.96 2.74
N ILE A 547 -28.91 4.95 2.07
CA ILE A 547 -27.57 5.46 2.38
C ILE A 547 -27.70 6.88 2.92
N ALA A 548 -27.03 7.15 4.04
CA ALA A 548 -26.94 8.46 4.66
C ALA A 548 -25.49 8.98 4.61
N ILE A 549 -25.31 10.16 4.01
CA ILE A 549 -24.02 10.84 3.85
C ILE A 549 -24.10 12.13 4.66
N ASP A 550 -23.11 12.35 5.54
CA ASP A 550 -23.00 13.54 6.37
C ASP A 550 -21.54 14.02 6.36
N ILE A 551 -21.26 14.95 5.44
CA ILE A 551 -19.92 15.52 5.26
C ILE A 551 -19.46 16.34 6.48
N PRO A 552 -20.30 17.20 7.10
CA PRO A 552 -19.90 17.92 8.31
C PRO A 552 -19.47 17.00 9.46
N ASN A 553 -20.15 15.87 9.64
CA ASN A 553 -19.82 14.89 10.70
C ASN A 553 -18.83 13.80 10.24
N ARG A 554 -18.30 13.87 9.01
CA ARG A 554 -17.39 12.88 8.41
C ARG A 554 -17.95 11.44 8.42
N SER A 555 -19.24 11.29 8.15
CA SER A 555 -19.95 10.01 8.24
C SER A 555 -20.59 9.57 6.92
N ILE A 556 -20.52 8.27 6.63
CA ILE A 556 -21.27 7.60 5.57
C ILE A 556 -21.80 6.26 6.08
N GLN A 557 -23.13 6.11 6.09
CA GLN A 557 -23.81 4.97 6.72
C GLN A 557 -24.76 4.26 5.75
N LEU A 558 -24.65 2.94 5.68
CA LEU A 558 -25.63 2.05 5.09
C LEU A 558 -26.66 1.70 6.16
N GLN A 559 -27.93 2.08 5.97
CA GLN A 559 -28.99 1.91 6.97
C GLN A 559 -29.60 0.50 6.93
N LEU A 560 -28.77 -0.49 7.18
CA LEU A 560 -29.13 -1.90 7.36
C LEU A 560 -28.79 -2.34 8.77
N THR A 561 -29.50 -3.34 9.28
CA THR A 561 -29.16 -3.98 10.56
C THR A 561 -27.93 -4.87 10.40
N ASP A 562 -27.19 -5.08 11.49
CA ASP A 562 -26.04 -6.00 11.49
C ASP A 562 -26.43 -7.42 11.08
N GLN A 563 -27.65 -7.84 11.41
CA GLN A 563 -28.20 -9.15 11.03
C GLN A 563 -28.40 -9.27 9.51
N GLU A 564 -28.97 -8.24 8.86
CA GLU A 564 -29.14 -8.22 7.40
C GLU A 564 -27.79 -8.16 6.69
N MET A 565 -26.86 -7.34 7.20
CA MET A 565 -25.48 -7.26 6.68
C MET A 565 -24.76 -8.60 6.74
N ALA A 566 -24.85 -9.31 7.88
CA ALA A 566 -24.27 -10.64 8.04
C ALA A 566 -24.91 -11.66 7.08
N ALA A 567 -26.24 -11.67 6.97
CA ALA A 567 -26.95 -12.57 6.05
C ALA A 567 -26.57 -12.33 4.58
N ARG A 568 -26.41 -11.07 4.16
CA ARG A 568 -25.96 -10.74 2.80
C ARG A 568 -24.51 -11.12 2.56
N ARG A 569 -23.65 -10.97 3.57
CA ARG A 569 -22.26 -11.43 3.51
C ARG A 569 -22.17 -12.94 3.33
N GLU A 570 -22.93 -13.71 4.12
CA GLU A 570 -23.02 -15.17 3.97
C GLU A 570 -23.55 -15.55 2.58
N ALA A 571 -24.58 -14.86 2.07
CA ALA A 571 -25.12 -15.11 0.73
C ALA A 571 -24.11 -14.78 -0.39
N GLN A 572 -23.26 -13.76 -0.17
CA GLN A 572 -22.21 -13.37 -1.11
C GLN A 572 -21.04 -14.37 -1.08
N GLU A 573 -20.66 -14.85 0.10
CA GLU A 573 -19.64 -15.89 0.28
C GLU A 573 -20.12 -17.25 -0.28
N ALA A 574 -21.41 -17.54 -0.18
CA ALA A 574 -22.03 -18.74 -0.76
C ALA A 574 -21.97 -18.80 -2.30
N ARG A 575 -21.58 -17.72 -2.99
CA ARG A 575 -21.32 -17.71 -4.44
C ARG A 575 -20.00 -18.40 -4.83
N GLY A 576 -19.19 -18.85 -3.86
CA GLY A 576 -17.96 -19.61 -4.11
C GLY A 576 -16.94 -18.81 -4.93
N ASP A 577 -16.48 -19.35 -6.05
CA ASP A 577 -15.51 -18.68 -6.94
C ASP A 577 -16.03 -17.36 -7.54
N ALA A 578 -17.35 -17.20 -7.59
CA ALA A 578 -18.00 -15.97 -8.01
C ALA A 578 -18.29 -15.01 -6.83
N ALA A 579 -17.84 -15.32 -5.61
CA ALA A 579 -17.94 -14.39 -4.49
C ALA A 579 -17.10 -13.15 -4.77
N TRP A 580 -17.64 -11.99 -4.41
CA TRP A 580 -16.96 -10.69 -4.56
C TRP A 580 -16.54 -10.37 -6.01
N THR A 581 -17.26 -10.94 -6.98
CA THR A 581 -17.16 -10.56 -8.39
C THR A 581 -18.49 -10.00 -8.90
N PRO A 582 -18.47 -9.17 -9.96
CA PRO A 582 -19.67 -8.79 -10.69
C PRO A 582 -20.46 -10.02 -11.16
N ARG A 583 -21.79 -9.94 -11.20
CA ARG A 583 -22.67 -11.01 -11.67
C ARG A 583 -22.70 -11.12 -13.19
N ASN A 584 -22.85 -9.99 -13.89
CA ASN A 584 -23.15 -9.98 -15.33
C ASN A 584 -22.15 -9.18 -16.18
N ARG A 585 -21.00 -8.78 -15.61
CA ARG A 585 -20.04 -7.91 -16.31
C ARG A 585 -19.08 -8.70 -17.19
N GLU A 586 -19.12 -8.44 -18.49
CA GLU A 586 -18.12 -8.91 -19.44
C GLU A 586 -17.02 -7.85 -19.63
N ARG A 587 -15.79 -8.15 -19.21
CA ARG A 587 -14.64 -7.24 -19.36
C ARG A 587 -13.38 -8.02 -19.73
N GLN A 588 -12.72 -7.61 -20.81
CA GLN A 588 -11.43 -8.19 -21.17
C GLN A 588 -10.33 -7.62 -20.28
N VAL A 589 -9.71 -8.48 -19.46
CA VAL A 589 -8.60 -8.11 -18.58
C VAL A 589 -7.31 -8.74 -19.09
N SER A 590 -6.33 -7.91 -19.45
CA SER A 590 -5.03 -8.37 -19.93
C SER A 590 -4.19 -9.01 -18.82
N PHE A 591 -3.13 -9.72 -19.20
CA PHE A 591 -2.19 -10.28 -18.23
C PHE A 591 -1.55 -9.20 -17.34
N ALA A 592 -1.16 -8.05 -17.91
CA ALA A 592 -0.57 -6.95 -17.16
C ALA A 592 -1.53 -6.40 -16.08
N LEU A 593 -2.81 -6.24 -16.42
CA LEU A 593 -3.83 -5.79 -15.47
C LEU A 593 -4.13 -6.83 -14.39
N ARG A 594 -4.10 -8.12 -14.73
CA ARG A 594 -4.19 -9.20 -13.72
C ARG A 594 -2.99 -9.20 -12.78
N ALA A 595 -1.78 -8.97 -13.29
CA ALA A 595 -0.57 -8.86 -12.47
C ALA A 595 -0.67 -7.67 -11.50
N TYR A 596 -1.08 -6.50 -12.00
CA TYR A 596 -1.38 -5.34 -11.16
C TYR A 596 -2.42 -5.67 -10.08
N ALA A 597 -3.56 -6.24 -10.45
CA ALA A 597 -4.63 -6.61 -9.51
C ALA A 597 -4.16 -7.59 -8.42
N SER A 598 -3.21 -8.46 -8.74
CA SER A 598 -2.68 -9.43 -7.78
C SER A 598 -1.74 -8.80 -6.74
N LEU A 599 -1.11 -7.67 -7.07
CA LEU A 599 -0.15 -6.97 -6.23
C LEU A 599 -0.75 -5.74 -5.54
N ALA A 600 -1.80 -5.17 -6.12
CA ALA A 600 -2.47 -3.99 -5.60
C ALA A 600 -3.09 -4.23 -4.23
N THR A 601 -2.88 -3.31 -3.30
CA THR A 601 -3.64 -3.22 -2.04
C THR A 601 -4.70 -2.14 -2.07
N SER A 602 -5.34 -1.93 -0.92
CA SER A 602 -6.50 -1.06 -0.85
C SER A 602 -6.12 0.40 -1.05
N ALA A 603 -7.07 1.18 -1.54
CA ALA A 603 -6.87 2.59 -1.85
C ALA A 603 -6.44 3.41 -0.63
N ASP A 604 -6.91 3.04 0.58
CA ASP A 604 -6.51 3.67 1.85
C ASP A 604 -5.01 3.52 2.17
N LYS A 605 -4.30 2.62 1.48
CA LYS A 605 -2.88 2.29 1.70
C LYS A 605 -2.00 2.52 0.49
N GLY A 606 -2.48 3.18 -0.55
CA GLY A 606 -1.69 3.42 -1.76
C GLY A 606 -1.39 2.17 -2.63
N ALA A 607 -1.81 0.97 -2.21
CA ALA A 607 -1.83 -0.29 -2.97
C ALA A 607 -0.60 -1.29 -2.94
N VAL A 608 0.11 -1.58 -1.82
CA VAL A 608 1.15 -2.67 -1.65
C VAL A 608 1.07 -3.61 -0.38
N THR A 609 1.69 -4.82 -0.35
CA THR A 609 1.67 -5.81 0.80
C THR A 609 2.65 -5.46 1.94
N PRO A 610 2.36 -5.63 3.25
CA PRO A 610 3.15 -4.97 4.30
C PRO A 610 4.35 -5.77 4.86
N LEU A 611 5.49 -5.09 5.00
CA LEU A 611 6.57 -5.39 5.96
C LEU A 611 6.38 -4.44 7.15
N GLN A 612 6.14 -4.99 8.34
CA GLN A 612 5.71 -4.19 9.50
C GLN A 612 6.75 -4.29 10.62
N LYS A 613 7.06 -3.17 11.28
CA LYS A 613 7.92 -3.17 12.48
C LYS A 613 7.14 -3.64 13.71
N MET A 614 7.77 -4.51 14.52
CA MET A 614 7.28 -4.98 15.80
C MET A 614 7.85 -4.09 16.91
N GLU A 615 7.15 -3.00 17.26
CA GLU A 615 7.67 -1.94 18.13
C GLU A 615 8.02 -2.44 19.54
N LYS A 616 7.11 -3.17 20.18
CA LYS A 616 7.33 -3.67 21.55
C LYS A 616 8.49 -4.64 21.61
N LEU A 617 8.55 -5.56 20.63
CA LEU A 617 9.61 -6.55 20.57
C LEU A 617 10.96 -5.92 20.21
N SER A 618 10.96 -4.92 19.32
CA SER A 618 12.15 -4.15 18.96
C SER A 618 12.78 -3.49 20.19
N SER A 619 11.97 -2.79 21.00
CA SER A 619 12.46 -2.21 22.25
C SER A 619 12.94 -3.26 23.25
N ARG A 620 12.25 -4.41 23.36
CA ARG A 620 12.62 -5.47 24.31
C ARG A 620 13.93 -6.18 23.95
N LEU A 621 14.22 -6.32 22.66
CA LEU A 621 15.42 -7.01 22.17
C LEU A 621 16.56 -6.07 21.81
N ASP A 622 16.38 -4.74 21.89
CA ASP A 622 17.38 -3.75 21.49
C ASP A 622 17.90 -3.99 20.05
N ASN A 623 16.95 -4.25 19.15
CA ASN A 623 17.13 -4.50 17.72
C ASN A 623 15.89 -3.98 16.97
N VAL A 624 15.97 -3.75 15.65
CA VAL A 624 14.78 -3.44 14.83
C VAL A 624 14.19 -4.76 14.33
N ILE A 625 13.03 -5.15 14.85
CA ILE A 625 12.37 -6.40 14.48
C ILE A 625 11.27 -6.12 13.47
N LEU A 626 11.35 -6.78 12.31
CA LEU A 626 10.40 -6.64 11.20
C LEU A 626 9.68 -7.96 10.94
N VAL A 627 8.37 -7.90 10.70
CA VAL A 627 7.53 -9.03 10.32
C VAL A 627 7.02 -8.87 8.90
N LYS A 628 7.32 -9.83 8.04
CA LYS A 628 6.72 -9.94 6.71
C LYS A 628 5.38 -10.68 6.80
N ARG A 629 4.29 -9.96 6.52
CA ARG A 629 2.90 -10.36 6.80
C ARG A 629 2.27 -11.24 5.72
N GLU A 630 2.80 -12.45 5.53
CA GLU A 630 2.23 -13.43 4.58
C GLU A 630 0.89 -14.02 5.03
N ASP A 631 0.49 -13.80 6.29
CA ASP A 631 -0.85 -14.07 6.82
C ASP A 631 -1.96 -13.28 6.12
N ARG A 632 -1.62 -12.17 5.44
CA ARG A 632 -2.57 -11.33 4.70
C ARG A 632 -2.85 -11.82 3.29
N GLN A 633 -2.22 -12.90 2.85
CA GLN A 633 -2.53 -13.55 1.58
C GLN A 633 -3.91 -14.23 1.63
N PRO A 634 -4.59 -14.47 0.49
CA PRO A 634 -5.92 -15.09 0.47
C PRO A 634 -6.04 -16.47 1.14
N VAL A 635 -4.95 -17.26 1.14
CA VAL A 635 -4.88 -18.56 1.84
C VAL A 635 -4.14 -18.45 3.18
N HIS A 636 -4.00 -17.22 3.67
CA HIS A 636 -3.34 -16.85 4.92
C HIS A 636 -1.91 -17.39 5.08
N SER A 637 -1.20 -17.56 3.96
CA SER A 637 0.19 -18.03 3.95
C SER A 637 0.90 -17.79 2.61
N PHE A 638 2.23 -17.93 2.63
CA PHE A 638 3.11 -17.85 1.47
C PHE A 638 2.91 -18.97 0.44
N LYS A 639 2.23 -20.08 0.80
CA LYS A 639 2.14 -21.30 -0.04
C LYS A 639 1.46 -21.05 -1.39
N LEU A 640 0.59 -20.04 -1.46
CA LEU A 640 -0.03 -19.57 -2.70
C LEU A 640 1.00 -19.18 -3.76
N ARG A 641 2.10 -18.53 -3.37
CA ARG A 641 3.10 -18.00 -4.31
C ARG A 641 3.78 -19.13 -5.10
N GLY A 642 4.17 -20.19 -4.39
CA GLY A 642 4.80 -21.36 -5.01
C GLY A 642 3.84 -22.17 -5.87
N ALA A 643 2.62 -22.41 -5.37
CA ALA A 643 1.59 -23.11 -6.12
C ALA A 643 1.25 -22.37 -7.43
N TYR A 644 0.99 -21.06 -7.34
CA TYR A 644 0.66 -20.23 -8.50
C TYR A 644 1.79 -20.20 -9.52
N SER A 645 3.05 -20.00 -9.09
CA SER A 645 4.20 -19.95 -9.99
C SER A 645 4.35 -21.23 -10.83
N MET A 646 4.22 -22.39 -10.19
CA MET A 646 4.30 -23.67 -10.90
C MET A 646 3.12 -23.88 -11.86
N ILE A 647 1.89 -23.62 -11.40
CA ILE A 647 0.67 -23.88 -12.19
C ILE A 647 0.58 -22.92 -13.37
N ALA A 648 0.95 -21.64 -13.19
CA ALA A 648 1.01 -20.65 -14.26
C ALA A 648 2.01 -21.05 -15.36
N GLY A 649 3.13 -21.66 -14.97
CA GLY A 649 4.19 -22.13 -15.86
C GLY A 649 3.89 -23.42 -16.63
N LEU A 650 2.74 -24.07 -16.40
CA LEU A 650 2.37 -25.29 -17.11
C LEU A 650 2.10 -25.03 -18.61
N ASN A 651 2.47 -25.99 -19.45
CA ASN A 651 2.17 -25.96 -20.88
C ASN A 651 0.69 -26.30 -21.16
N SER A 652 0.22 -26.10 -22.39
CA SER A 652 -1.19 -26.30 -22.74
C SER A 652 -1.69 -27.73 -22.53
N GLU A 653 -0.85 -28.74 -22.75
CA GLU A 653 -1.19 -30.15 -22.55
C GLU A 653 -1.35 -30.47 -21.06
N GLN A 654 -0.40 -30.03 -20.23
CA GLN A 654 -0.45 -30.16 -18.77
C GLN A 654 -1.66 -29.44 -18.17
N LYS A 655 -1.99 -28.25 -18.69
CA LYS A 655 -3.18 -27.48 -18.28
C LYS A 655 -4.47 -28.22 -18.62
N ALA A 656 -4.54 -28.86 -19.78
CA ALA A 656 -5.70 -29.65 -20.19
C ALA A 656 -5.89 -30.91 -19.32
N SER A 657 -4.79 -31.57 -18.93
CA SER A 657 -4.83 -32.74 -18.05
C SER A 657 -5.19 -32.42 -16.59
N GLY A 658 -5.03 -31.16 -16.16
CA GLY A 658 -5.26 -30.74 -14.79
C GLY A 658 -4.06 -30.97 -13.87
N VAL A 659 -4.21 -30.59 -12.60
CA VAL A 659 -3.20 -30.76 -11.56
C VAL A 659 -3.69 -31.60 -10.41
N ILE A 660 -2.74 -32.21 -9.68
CA ILE A 660 -3.04 -33.00 -8.48
C ILE A 660 -2.02 -32.71 -7.38
N THR A 661 -2.46 -32.71 -6.13
CA THR A 661 -1.54 -32.67 -4.98
C THR A 661 -2.09 -33.46 -3.80
N ALA A 662 -1.24 -33.77 -2.83
CA ALA A 662 -1.65 -34.31 -1.55
C ALA A 662 -1.28 -33.32 -0.45
N SER A 663 -2.29 -32.81 0.26
CA SER A 663 -2.13 -31.88 1.39
C SER A 663 -3.49 -31.63 2.05
N ALA A 664 -3.48 -31.50 3.37
CA ALA A 664 -4.65 -31.08 4.17
C ALA A 664 -4.47 -29.65 4.75
N GLY A 665 -3.45 -28.90 4.30
CA GLY A 665 -3.10 -27.59 4.85
C GLY A 665 -2.98 -26.49 3.80
N ASN A 666 -2.21 -25.45 4.12
CA ASN A 666 -2.07 -24.23 3.32
C ASN A 666 -1.69 -24.46 1.84
N HIS A 667 -0.91 -25.51 1.55
CA HIS A 667 -0.58 -25.88 0.17
C HIS A 667 -1.79 -26.38 -0.63
N ALA A 668 -2.70 -27.12 0.02
CA ALA A 668 -3.92 -27.63 -0.59
C ALA A 668 -4.80 -26.49 -1.09
N GLN A 669 -5.01 -25.49 -0.21
CA GLN A 669 -5.73 -24.26 -0.52
C GLN A 669 -5.01 -23.44 -1.60
N GLY A 670 -3.68 -23.34 -1.53
CA GLY A 670 -2.87 -22.66 -2.53
C GLY A 670 -3.00 -23.27 -3.94
N VAL A 671 -2.96 -24.60 -4.06
CA VAL A 671 -3.15 -25.31 -5.33
C VAL A 671 -4.57 -25.18 -5.84
N ALA A 672 -5.57 -25.33 -4.96
CA ALA A 672 -6.97 -25.13 -5.33
C ALA A 672 -7.20 -23.72 -5.89
N LEU A 673 -6.88 -22.69 -5.11
CA LEU A 673 -7.06 -21.29 -5.51
C LEU A 673 -6.30 -20.94 -6.79
N SER A 674 -5.07 -21.42 -6.94
CA SER A 674 -4.24 -21.14 -8.13
C SER A 674 -4.80 -21.81 -9.38
N SER A 675 -5.24 -23.07 -9.26
CA SER A 675 -5.80 -23.85 -10.37
C SER A 675 -7.12 -23.25 -10.83
N THR A 676 -7.99 -22.92 -9.88
CA THR A 676 -9.28 -22.25 -10.12
C THR A 676 -9.08 -20.93 -10.86
N ARG A 677 -8.16 -20.08 -10.39
CA ARG A 677 -7.82 -18.81 -11.07
C ARG A 677 -7.30 -18.96 -12.50
N LEU A 678 -6.69 -20.11 -12.81
CA LEU A 678 -6.10 -20.39 -14.12
C LEU A 678 -7.02 -21.26 -15.00
N GLY A 679 -8.22 -21.60 -14.53
CA GLY A 679 -9.17 -22.44 -15.26
C GLY A 679 -8.71 -23.89 -15.42
N ILE A 680 -7.91 -24.40 -14.49
CA ILE A 680 -7.32 -25.73 -14.53
C ILE A 680 -8.00 -26.59 -13.47
N LYS A 681 -8.38 -27.83 -13.82
CA LYS A 681 -8.92 -28.79 -12.85
C LYS A 681 -7.88 -29.14 -11.81
N SER A 682 -8.25 -29.17 -10.53
CA SER A 682 -7.35 -29.59 -9.46
C SER A 682 -7.97 -30.67 -8.58
N LEU A 683 -7.23 -31.77 -8.41
CA LEU A 683 -7.57 -32.85 -7.49
C LEU A 683 -6.66 -32.79 -6.26
N ILE A 684 -7.25 -32.71 -5.09
CA ILE A 684 -6.57 -32.57 -3.81
C ILE A 684 -6.84 -33.82 -2.98
N VAL A 685 -5.83 -34.66 -2.82
CA VAL A 685 -5.94 -35.90 -2.04
C VAL A 685 -5.61 -35.60 -0.59
N MET A 686 -6.53 -35.95 0.32
CA MET A 686 -6.41 -35.71 1.75
C MET A 686 -6.67 -37.00 2.54
N PRO A 687 -6.09 -37.18 3.73
CA PRO A 687 -6.45 -38.29 4.62
C PRO A 687 -7.94 -38.26 4.99
N VAL A 688 -8.55 -39.43 5.21
CA VAL A 688 -9.96 -39.56 5.64
C VAL A 688 -10.20 -38.91 7.01
N THR A 689 -9.15 -38.78 7.81
CA THR A 689 -9.14 -38.15 9.14
C THR A 689 -9.04 -36.61 9.10
N THR A 690 -8.99 -35.99 7.91
CA THR A 690 -8.89 -34.54 7.77
C THR A 690 -10.17 -33.88 8.27
N ALA A 691 -10.03 -32.87 9.14
CA ALA A 691 -11.17 -32.12 9.67
C ALA A 691 -11.98 -31.45 8.55
N ASP A 692 -13.30 -31.47 8.66
CA ASP A 692 -14.23 -30.94 7.65
C ASP A 692 -13.90 -29.50 7.26
N ILE A 693 -13.53 -28.65 8.23
CA ILE A 693 -13.13 -27.25 7.96
C ILE A 693 -11.96 -27.12 6.97
N LYS A 694 -11.00 -28.06 6.96
CA LYS A 694 -9.85 -28.07 6.04
C LYS A 694 -10.27 -28.58 4.65
N VAL A 695 -11.19 -29.53 4.60
CA VAL A 695 -11.80 -30.05 3.37
C VAL A 695 -12.63 -28.96 2.70
N ASP A 696 -13.49 -28.30 3.48
CA ASP A 696 -14.39 -27.25 3.03
C ASP A 696 -13.62 -26.02 2.58
N ALA A 697 -12.52 -25.65 3.25
CA ALA A 697 -11.64 -24.58 2.80
C ALA A 697 -11.07 -24.84 1.39
N VAL A 698 -10.71 -26.08 1.06
CA VAL A 698 -10.20 -26.41 -0.27
C VAL A 698 -11.32 -26.44 -1.31
N ARG A 699 -12.49 -26.97 -0.97
CA ARG A 699 -13.67 -26.95 -1.83
C ARG A 699 -14.13 -25.51 -2.11
N ALA A 700 -14.07 -24.64 -1.11
CA ALA A 700 -14.40 -23.22 -1.24
C ALA A 700 -13.45 -22.48 -2.18
N PHE A 701 -12.23 -22.97 -2.37
CA PHE A 701 -11.27 -22.46 -3.37
C PHE A 701 -11.35 -23.19 -4.73
N GLY A 702 -12.38 -24.00 -4.97
CA GLY A 702 -12.64 -24.68 -6.24
C GLY A 702 -11.83 -25.97 -6.46
N GLY A 703 -11.18 -26.51 -5.43
CA GLY A 703 -10.45 -27.79 -5.50
C GLY A 703 -11.37 -29.00 -5.33
N GLU A 704 -11.21 -30.02 -6.18
CA GLU A 704 -11.86 -31.31 -5.98
C GLU A 704 -11.14 -32.07 -4.86
N VAL A 705 -11.85 -32.53 -3.83
CA VAL A 705 -11.23 -33.26 -2.70
C VAL A 705 -11.51 -34.74 -2.79
N LEU A 706 -10.43 -35.54 -2.77
CA LEU A 706 -10.49 -36.99 -2.60
C LEU A 706 -9.98 -37.38 -1.20
N LEU A 707 -10.88 -37.87 -0.35
CA LEU A 707 -10.50 -38.44 0.94
C LEU A 707 -9.98 -39.87 0.75
N HIS A 708 -8.70 -40.10 1.04
CA HIS A 708 -8.05 -41.40 0.88
C HIS A 708 -6.92 -41.61 1.88
N GLY A 709 -6.89 -42.81 2.46
CA GLY A 709 -5.85 -43.22 3.41
C GLY A 709 -6.09 -42.70 4.85
N ALA A 710 -5.46 -43.37 5.81
CA ALA A 710 -5.55 -43.00 7.22
C ALA A 710 -4.61 -41.83 7.60
N ASN A 711 -3.58 -41.60 6.79
CA ASN A 711 -2.52 -40.61 7.04
C ASN A 711 -2.04 -39.94 5.73
N PHE A 712 -1.18 -38.93 5.87
CA PHE A 712 -0.65 -38.14 4.75
C PHE A 712 0.17 -38.98 3.75
N ASP A 713 0.94 -39.95 4.22
CA ASP A 713 1.81 -40.77 3.36
C ASP A 713 0.97 -41.63 2.40
N GLU A 714 -0.14 -42.20 2.87
CA GLU A 714 -1.12 -42.92 2.03
C GLU A 714 -1.83 -42.00 1.04
N ALA A 715 -2.26 -40.80 1.48
CA ALA A 715 -2.88 -39.81 0.60
C ALA A 715 -1.91 -39.34 -0.51
N LYS A 716 -0.63 -39.15 -0.17
CA LYS A 716 0.43 -38.80 -1.12
C LYS A 716 0.70 -39.92 -2.12
N ALA A 717 0.80 -41.16 -1.66
CA ALA A 717 0.96 -42.32 -2.53
C ALA A 717 -0.19 -42.40 -3.56
N LYS A 718 -1.43 -42.16 -3.10
CA LYS A 718 -2.59 -42.15 -4.00
C LYS A 718 -2.57 -40.98 -4.99
N ALA A 719 -2.17 -39.78 -4.57
CA ALA A 719 -2.01 -38.65 -5.48
C ALA A 719 -0.97 -38.91 -6.59
N ILE A 720 0.15 -39.56 -6.25
CA ILE A 720 1.17 -39.92 -7.23
C ILE A 720 0.64 -41.01 -8.19
N GLU A 721 -0.05 -42.02 -7.66
CA GLU A 721 -0.68 -43.07 -8.46
C GLU A 721 -1.68 -42.48 -9.47
N LEU A 722 -2.56 -41.59 -9.03
CA LEU A 722 -3.57 -40.93 -9.87
C LEU A 722 -2.94 -39.96 -10.87
N SER A 723 -1.87 -39.26 -10.49
CA SER A 723 -1.08 -38.43 -11.41
C SER A 723 -0.57 -39.24 -12.60
N GLN A 724 -0.04 -40.44 -12.35
CA GLN A 724 0.50 -41.32 -13.38
C GLN A 724 -0.59 -41.98 -14.23
N GLN A 725 -1.70 -42.40 -13.62
CA GLN A 725 -2.79 -43.09 -14.32
C GLN A 725 -3.66 -42.15 -15.16
N GLN A 726 -3.92 -40.94 -14.67
CA GLN A 726 -4.87 -40.00 -15.28
C GLN A 726 -4.20 -38.82 -15.97
N GLY A 727 -2.86 -38.73 -15.92
CA GLY A 727 -2.09 -37.69 -16.60
C GLY A 727 -2.07 -36.33 -15.90
N PHE A 728 -2.61 -36.21 -14.68
CA PHE A 728 -2.55 -34.98 -13.91
C PHE A 728 -1.11 -34.57 -13.61
N THR A 729 -0.82 -33.27 -13.66
CA THR A 729 0.49 -32.76 -13.23
C THR A 729 0.55 -32.66 -11.71
N TYR A 730 1.47 -33.40 -11.07
CA TYR A 730 1.64 -33.32 -9.62
C TYR A 730 2.28 -31.98 -9.21
N VAL A 731 1.63 -31.25 -8.29
CA VAL A 731 2.14 -29.97 -7.74
C VAL A 731 2.68 -30.20 -6.33
N PRO A 732 4.00 -30.32 -6.13
CA PRO A 732 4.59 -30.56 -4.83
C PRO A 732 4.51 -29.34 -3.89
N PRO A 733 4.46 -29.56 -2.56
CA PRO A 733 4.36 -28.48 -1.57
C PRO A 733 5.62 -27.63 -1.35
N PHE A 734 6.77 -28.10 -1.84
CA PHE A 734 8.06 -27.42 -1.65
C PHE A 734 9.15 -27.86 -2.64
N ASP A 735 9.25 -29.15 -2.97
CA ASP A 735 10.43 -29.68 -3.68
C ASP A 735 10.30 -29.60 -5.21
N HIS A 736 10.29 -28.37 -5.75
CA HIS A 736 10.29 -28.13 -7.19
C HIS A 736 10.83 -26.73 -7.52
N PRO A 737 11.68 -26.55 -8.55
CA PRO A 737 12.30 -25.26 -8.87
C PRO A 737 11.30 -24.11 -9.05
N ALA A 738 10.17 -24.33 -9.75
CA ALA A 738 9.14 -23.30 -9.92
C ALA A 738 8.42 -22.95 -8.61
N VAL A 739 8.24 -23.92 -7.71
CA VAL A 739 7.62 -23.70 -6.40
C VAL A 739 8.58 -22.89 -5.51
N ILE A 740 9.87 -23.25 -5.53
CA ILE A 740 10.95 -22.53 -4.83
C ILE A 740 11.03 -21.08 -5.33
N ALA A 741 11.04 -20.87 -6.65
CA ALA A 741 11.08 -19.54 -7.25
C ALA A 741 9.88 -18.68 -6.84
N GLY A 742 8.66 -19.24 -6.91
CA GLY A 742 7.46 -18.55 -6.46
C GLY A 742 7.50 -18.15 -4.99
N GLN A 743 7.87 -19.08 -4.10
CA GLN A 743 8.03 -18.79 -2.67
C GLN A 743 9.15 -17.78 -2.40
N GLY A 744 10.20 -17.77 -3.24
CA GLY A 744 11.28 -16.81 -3.18
C GLY A 744 10.85 -15.36 -3.41
N THR A 745 9.72 -15.09 -4.08
CA THR A 745 9.22 -13.71 -4.27
C THR A 745 9.00 -12.96 -2.94
N VAL A 746 8.86 -13.67 -1.82
CA VAL A 746 8.87 -13.08 -0.47
C VAL A 746 10.16 -12.31 -0.18
N ALA A 747 11.32 -12.84 -0.63
CA ALA A 747 12.59 -12.15 -0.51
C ALA A 747 12.65 -10.88 -1.37
N LEU A 748 12.09 -10.91 -2.59
CA LEU A 748 12.06 -9.73 -3.44
C LEU A 748 11.30 -8.59 -2.75
N GLU A 749 10.12 -8.90 -2.18
CA GLU A 749 9.36 -7.92 -1.41
C GLU A 749 10.09 -7.47 -0.14
N LEU A 750 10.74 -8.39 0.60
CA LEU A 750 11.54 -8.03 1.77
C LEU A 750 12.63 -6.99 1.43
N LEU A 751 13.39 -7.22 0.36
CA LEU A 751 14.49 -6.35 -0.05
C LEU A 751 13.99 -5.01 -0.64
N GLN A 752 12.86 -5.04 -1.36
CA GLN A 752 12.22 -3.81 -1.87
C GLN A 752 11.71 -2.93 -0.73
N GLN A 753 11.24 -3.53 0.35
CA GLN A 753 10.65 -2.82 1.47
C GLN A 753 11.66 -2.39 2.53
N ASP A 754 12.77 -3.14 2.69
CA ASP A 754 13.89 -2.73 3.53
C ASP A 754 15.20 -3.40 3.09
N ALA A 755 16.03 -2.65 2.36
CA ALA A 755 17.34 -3.12 1.91
C ALA A 755 18.42 -3.15 3.02
N HIS A 756 18.14 -2.62 4.22
CA HIS A 756 19.11 -2.56 5.32
C HIS A 756 19.02 -3.75 6.27
N ILE A 757 18.21 -4.77 5.96
CA ILE A 757 18.07 -5.96 6.80
C ILE A 757 19.42 -6.65 6.94
N ASP A 758 19.85 -6.91 8.19
CA ASP A 758 21.09 -7.63 8.48
C ASP A 758 20.88 -9.15 8.40
N ARG A 759 19.72 -9.62 8.89
CA ARG A 759 19.37 -11.05 8.92
C ARG A 759 17.90 -11.30 8.66
N VAL A 760 17.61 -12.33 7.86
CA VAL A 760 16.28 -12.84 7.57
C VAL A 760 16.11 -14.23 8.17
N PHE A 761 15.10 -14.40 9.01
CA PHE A 761 14.73 -15.67 9.62
C PHE A 761 13.58 -16.31 8.87
N VAL A 762 13.78 -17.55 8.43
CA VAL A 762 12.83 -18.26 7.57
C VAL A 762 12.49 -19.61 8.18
N PRO A 763 11.20 -19.96 8.33
CA PRO A 763 10.81 -21.23 8.89
C PRO A 763 11.07 -22.36 7.87
N VAL A 764 11.50 -23.51 8.37
CA VAL A 764 11.82 -24.69 7.57
C VAL A 764 10.92 -25.85 8.00
N GLY A 765 10.18 -26.39 7.02
CA GLY A 765 9.66 -27.74 7.03
C GLY A 765 10.33 -28.51 5.89
N GLY A 766 9.66 -28.60 4.75
CA GLY A 766 10.26 -29.16 3.52
C GLY A 766 11.27 -28.24 2.80
N GLY A 767 11.72 -27.13 3.38
CA GLY A 767 12.78 -26.27 2.82
C GLY A 767 12.42 -25.31 1.68
N GLY A 768 11.25 -25.41 1.04
CA GLY A 768 10.91 -24.59 -0.15
C GLY A 768 11.01 -23.07 0.02
N LEU A 769 10.50 -22.54 1.14
CA LEU A 769 10.53 -21.10 1.41
C LEU A 769 11.95 -20.63 1.71
N ALA A 770 12.66 -21.37 2.57
CA ALA A 770 14.05 -21.07 2.92
C ALA A 770 14.97 -21.12 1.70
N ALA A 771 14.82 -22.13 0.85
CA ALA A 771 15.55 -22.24 -0.41
C ALA A 771 15.28 -21.03 -1.33
N GLY A 772 14.01 -20.67 -1.54
CA GLY A 772 13.64 -19.56 -2.42
C GLY A 772 14.12 -18.21 -1.90
N VAL A 773 13.95 -17.96 -0.60
CA VAL A 773 14.41 -16.73 0.06
C VAL A 773 15.94 -16.65 0.05
N ALA A 774 16.63 -17.74 0.38
CA ALA A 774 18.09 -17.80 0.39
C ALA A 774 18.68 -17.52 -0.98
N VAL A 775 18.19 -18.18 -2.05
CA VAL A 775 18.68 -17.94 -3.41
C VAL A 775 18.54 -16.47 -3.79
N LEU A 776 17.35 -15.90 -3.65
CA LEU A 776 17.12 -14.51 -4.08
C LEU A 776 17.93 -13.51 -3.26
N ILE A 777 17.98 -13.68 -1.94
CA ILE A 777 18.82 -12.82 -1.09
C ILE A 777 20.29 -12.97 -1.45
N LYS A 778 20.81 -14.19 -1.63
CA LYS A 778 22.23 -14.38 -1.96
C LYS A 778 22.61 -13.88 -3.34
N GLN A 779 21.69 -13.90 -4.30
CA GLN A 779 21.92 -13.34 -5.64
C GLN A 779 21.89 -11.80 -5.65
N LEU A 780 21.04 -11.17 -4.83
CA LEU A 780 20.82 -9.72 -4.84
C LEU A 780 21.65 -8.97 -3.79
N MET A 781 21.72 -9.51 -2.57
CA MET A 781 22.33 -8.92 -1.38
C MET A 781 23.02 -9.99 -0.52
N PRO A 782 24.16 -10.56 -0.98
CA PRO A 782 24.81 -11.71 -0.34
C PRO A 782 25.26 -11.48 1.11
N GLN A 783 25.42 -10.22 1.53
CA GLN A 783 25.78 -9.83 2.89
C GLN A 783 24.67 -10.09 3.93
N ILE A 784 23.41 -10.16 3.50
CA ILE A 784 22.28 -10.43 4.40
C ILE A 784 22.33 -11.90 4.78
N LYS A 785 22.31 -12.19 6.08
CA LYS A 785 22.33 -13.58 6.55
C LYS A 785 20.92 -14.18 6.52
N VAL A 786 20.76 -15.35 5.95
CA VAL A 786 19.51 -16.10 5.92
C VAL A 786 19.63 -17.27 6.88
N ILE A 787 18.84 -17.21 7.96
CA ILE A 787 18.87 -18.16 9.07
C ILE A 787 17.63 -19.04 8.97
N ALA A 788 17.85 -20.35 8.84
CA ALA A 788 16.78 -21.34 8.88
C ALA A 788 16.31 -21.56 10.32
N VAL A 789 15.00 -21.71 10.50
CA VAL A 789 14.40 -22.02 11.79
C VAL A 789 13.56 -23.28 11.72
N GLU A 790 13.89 -24.29 12.52
CA GLU A 790 13.14 -25.56 12.62
C GLU A 790 12.52 -25.76 14.00
N ALA A 791 11.40 -26.48 14.06
CA ALA A 791 10.89 -27.02 15.32
C ALA A 791 11.77 -28.20 15.74
N GLU A 792 12.17 -28.26 17.01
CA GLU A 792 13.13 -29.26 17.50
C GLU A 792 12.65 -30.71 17.33
N ASP A 793 11.34 -30.93 17.45
CA ASP A 793 10.69 -32.23 17.25
C ASP A 793 10.53 -32.64 15.78
N SER A 794 10.87 -31.76 14.83
CA SER A 794 10.66 -31.92 13.39
C SER A 794 11.82 -31.37 12.55
N ALA A 795 13.03 -31.31 13.12
CA ALA A 795 14.21 -30.66 12.54
C ALA A 795 14.91 -31.49 11.45
N CYS A 796 14.27 -31.63 10.29
CA CYS A 796 14.73 -32.48 9.19
C CYS A 796 15.90 -31.90 8.40
N LEU A 797 16.00 -30.57 8.24
CA LEU A 797 17.13 -29.90 7.60
C LEU A 797 18.39 -30.06 8.45
N LYS A 798 18.30 -29.86 9.76
CA LYS A 798 19.43 -30.05 10.67
C LYS A 798 20.00 -31.46 10.57
N ALA A 799 19.14 -32.47 10.67
CA ALA A 799 19.55 -33.86 10.53
C ALA A 799 20.18 -34.16 9.15
N ALA A 800 19.64 -33.56 8.08
CA ALA A 800 20.18 -33.71 6.73
C ALA A 800 21.55 -33.03 6.56
N LEU A 801 21.75 -31.84 7.14
CA LEU A 801 23.04 -31.13 7.14
C LEU A 801 24.10 -31.91 7.91
N GLU A 802 23.76 -32.46 9.08
CA GLU A 802 24.66 -33.31 9.88
C GLU A 802 25.03 -34.61 9.16
N ALA A 803 24.09 -35.22 8.43
CA ALA A 803 24.32 -36.42 7.65
C ALA A 803 24.95 -36.17 6.26
N GLY A 804 25.03 -34.90 5.82
CA GLY A 804 25.48 -34.50 4.48
C GLY A 804 24.56 -34.92 3.33
N LYS A 805 23.36 -35.41 3.62
CA LYS A 805 22.34 -35.87 2.65
C LYS A 805 20.96 -35.87 3.30
N PRO A 806 19.86 -35.80 2.53
CA PRO A 806 18.51 -35.93 3.08
C PRO A 806 18.30 -37.26 3.82
N VAL A 807 17.88 -37.18 5.08
CA VAL A 807 17.57 -38.33 5.95
C VAL A 807 16.15 -38.25 6.47
N GLU A 808 15.57 -39.40 6.82
CA GLU A 808 14.21 -39.49 7.32
C GLU A 808 14.21 -39.57 8.86
N LEU A 809 13.43 -38.69 9.49
CA LEU A 809 13.26 -38.67 10.94
C LEU A 809 12.34 -39.80 11.39
N PRO A 810 12.60 -40.43 12.56
CA PRO A 810 11.78 -41.53 13.07
C PRO A 810 10.38 -41.09 13.49
N ARG A 811 10.22 -39.82 13.91
CA ARG A 811 8.95 -39.21 14.30
C ARG A 811 9.02 -37.70 14.07
N VAL A 812 7.86 -37.07 13.94
CA VAL A 812 7.69 -35.60 13.86
C VAL A 812 6.70 -35.14 14.92
N GLY A 813 6.84 -33.89 15.35
CA GLY A 813 5.92 -33.24 16.27
C GLY A 813 4.53 -33.03 15.69
N LEU A 814 3.54 -32.93 16.58
CA LEU A 814 2.14 -32.61 16.21
C LEU A 814 1.77 -31.15 16.45
N PHE A 815 2.62 -30.38 17.13
CA PHE A 815 2.28 -29.00 17.51
C PHE A 815 2.38 -28.02 16.34
N ALA A 816 3.47 -28.05 15.58
CA ALA A 816 3.69 -27.21 14.42
C ALA A 816 3.43 -27.98 13.11
N GLU A 817 2.17 -28.41 12.88
CA GLU A 817 1.76 -29.26 11.75
C GLU A 817 2.29 -28.78 10.37
N GLY A 818 2.32 -27.47 10.13
CA GLY A 818 2.75 -26.89 8.84
C GLY A 818 4.23 -27.10 8.50
N VAL A 819 5.06 -27.46 9.48
CA VAL A 819 6.50 -27.77 9.31
C VAL A 819 6.85 -29.21 9.71
N ALA A 820 5.87 -30.02 10.10
CA ALA A 820 6.06 -31.41 10.53
C ALA A 820 6.40 -32.35 9.33
N VAL A 821 7.62 -32.21 8.79
CA VAL A 821 8.09 -32.93 7.61
C VAL A 821 9.19 -33.91 8.02
N LYS A 822 9.01 -35.21 7.75
CA LYS A 822 9.97 -36.26 8.15
C LYS A 822 11.32 -36.18 7.42
N ARG A 823 11.31 -35.74 6.16
CA ARG A 823 12.48 -35.70 5.28
C ARG A 823 12.42 -34.45 4.41
N ILE A 824 13.48 -33.66 4.41
CA ILE A 824 13.63 -32.51 3.52
C ILE A 824 13.61 -32.95 2.04
N GLY A 825 13.19 -32.04 1.14
CA GLY A 825 13.24 -32.28 -0.30
C GLY A 825 14.68 -32.33 -0.83
N ASP A 826 14.89 -32.98 -1.98
CA ASP A 826 16.22 -33.15 -2.55
C ASP A 826 16.75 -31.83 -3.14
N GLU A 827 15.91 -31.12 -3.91
CA GLU A 827 16.29 -29.84 -4.52
C GLU A 827 16.35 -28.73 -3.47
N THR A 828 15.38 -28.73 -2.55
CA THR A 828 15.40 -27.80 -1.41
C THR A 828 16.64 -27.99 -0.53
N PHE A 829 17.06 -29.22 -0.23
CA PHE A 829 18.30 -29.48 0.51
C PHE A 829 19.53 -29.00 -0.24
N ARG A 830 19.65 -29.30 -1.54
CA ARG A 830 20.78 -28.84 -2.37
C ARG A 830 20.94 -27.32 -2.30
N VAL A 831 19.82 -26.60 -2.45
CA VAL A 831 19.81 -25.13 -2.40
C VAL A 831 20.07 -24.61 -0.98
N CYS A 832 19.42 -25.18 0.04
CA CYS A 832 19.62 -24.78 1.43
C CYS A 832 21.06 -25.00 1.91
N GLN A 833 21.69 -26.11 1.53
CA GLN A 833 23.10 -26.42 1.84
C GLN A 833 24.06 -25.39 1.21
N GLU A 834 23.71 -24.86 0.04
CA GLU A 834 24.54 -23.90 -0.69
C GLU A 834 24.38 -22.46 -0.19
N TYR A 835 23.16 -22.04 0.17
CA TYR A 835 22.84 -20.60 0.36
C TYR A 835 22.44 -20.18 1.78
N LEU A 836 22.10 -21.09 2.69
CA LEU A 836 21.79 -20.72 4.08
C LEU A 836 23.07 -20.45 4.88
N ASP A 837 23.04 -19.44 5.74
CA ASP A 837 24.19 -19.08 6.57
C ASP A 837 24.21 -19.83 7.90
N ASP A 838 23.04 -20.13 8.47
CA ASP A 838 22.93 -20.84 9.74
C ASP A 838 21.55 -21.49 9.93
N ILE A 839 21.42 -22.30 10.96
CA ILE A 839 20.19 -22.99 11.36
C ILE A 839 20.01 -22.98 12.87
N ILE A 840 18.78 -22.73 13.32
CA ILE A 840 18.41 -22.79 14.74
C ILE A 840 17.13 -23.62 14.96
N THR A 841 17.11 -24.40 16.04
CA THR A 841 15.93 -25.17 16.45
C THR A 841 15.25 -24.53 17.67
N VAL A 842 13.93 -24.61 17.74
CA VAL A 842 13.12 -24.09 18.86
C VAL A 842 12.09 -25.11 19.34
N ASP A 843 11.80 -25.09 20.64
CA ASP A 843 10.78 -25.90 21.27
C ASP A 843 9.38 -25.27 21.12
N SER A 844 8.36 -26.00 21.59
CA SER A 844 6.97 -25.55 21.52
C SER A 844 6.69 -24.30 22.37
N ASP A 845 7.42 -24.12 23.47
CA ASP A 845 7.20 -23.00 24.38
C ASP A 845 7.69 -21.68 23.76
N ALA A 846 8.85 -21.72 23.10
CA ALA A 846 9.36 -20.58 22.33
C ALA A 846 8.40 -20.18 21.19
N ILE A 847 7.78 -21.16 20.53
CA ILE A 847 6.77 -20.93 19.49
C ILE A 847 5.52 -20.27 20.08
N CYS A 848 4.98 -20.77 21.20
CA CYS A 848 3.85 -20.16 21.90
C CYS A 848 4.13 -18.69 22.26
N ALA A 849 5.31 -18.42 22.85
CA ALA A 849 5.72 -17.07 23.20
C ALA A 849 5.81 -16.14 21.97
N ALA A 850 6.28 -16.66 20.83
CA ALA A 850 6.31 -15.90 19.58
C ALA A 850 4.91 -15.62 19.01
N MET A 851 3.98 -16.57 19.10
CA MET A 851 2.58 -16.35 18.72
C MET A 851 1.95 -15.22 19.53
N LYS A 852 2.19 -15.20 20.85
CA LYS A 852 1.76 -14.13 21.74
C LYS A 852 2.35 -12.78 21.34
N ASP A 853 3.65 -12.72 21.08
CA ASP A 853 4.31 -11.48 20.66
C ASP A 853 3.71 -10.94 19.35
N LEU A 854 3.44 -11.81 18.37
CA LEU A 854 2.78 -11.41 17.11
C LEU A 854 1.37 -10.85 17.35
N PHE A 855 0.62 -11.46 18.25
CA PHE A 855 -0.70 -10.97 18.62
C PHE A 855 -0.64 -9.63 19.37
N GLU A 856 0.31 -9.45 20.28
CA GLU A 856 0.43 -8.25 21.11
C GLU A 856 1.01 -7.05 20.38
N ASP A 857 1.90 -7.27 19.40
CA ASP A 857 2.61 -6.19 18.68
C ASP A 857 1.89 -5.81 17.38
N VAL A 858 1.46 -6.79 16.57
CA VAL A 858 0.93 -6.53 15.22
C VAL A 858 -0.50 -7.06 14.99
N ARG A 859 -1.17 -7.51 16.07
CA ARG A 859 -2.54 -8.06 16.04
C ARG A 859 -2.72 -9.20 15.04
N ALA A 860 -1.66 -9.98 14.82
CA ALA A 860 -1.71 -11.15 13.95
C ALA A 860 -1.97 -12.42 14.76
N VAL A 861 -2.93 -13.23 14.31
CA VAL A 861 -3.23 -14.54 14.88
C VAL A 861 -2.44 -15.59 14.10
N ALA A 862 -1.19 -15.80 14.50
CA ALA A 862 -0.33 -16.78 13.83
C ALA A 862 -0.74 -18.21 14.19
N GLU A 863 -0.53 -19.15 13.27
CA GLU A 863 -0.47 -20.57 13.61
C GLU A 863 0.93 -20.93 14.15
N PRO A 864 1.12 -22.06 14.86
CA PRO A 864 2.42 -22.41 15.43
C PRO A 864 3.55 -22.42 14.41
N SER A 865 3.31 -22.96 13.21
CA SER A 865 4.30 -22.96 12.13
C SER A 865 4.57 -21.56 11.55
N GLY A 866 3.57 -20.66 11.61
CA GLY A 866 3.68 -19.26 11.19
C GLY A 866 4.53 -18.40 12.11
N ALA A 867 4.53 -18.71 13.41
CA ALA A 867 5.32 -18.00 14.42
C ALA A 867 6.76 -18.54 14.58
N LEU A 868 7.07 -19.67 13.94
CA LEU A 868 8.34 -20.37 14.10
C LEU A 868 9.56 -19.48 13.84
N ALA A 869 9.53 -18.72 12.75
CA ALA A 869 10.65 -17.84 12.37
C ALA A 869 10.96 -16.78 13.45
N LEU A 870 9.92 -16.23 14.10
CA LEU A 870 10.09 -15.27 15.18
C LEU A 870 10.65 -15.95 16.44
N ALA A 871 10.19 -17.16 16.76
CA ALA A 871 10.71 -17.93 17.88
C ALA A 871 12.22 -18.19 17.70
N GLY A 872 12.63 -18.62 16.50
CA GLY A 872 14.04 -18.79 16.15
C GLY A 872 14.84 -17.51 16.25
N MET A 873 14.31 -16.41 15.70
CA MET A 873 14.94 -15.09 15.81
C MET A 873 15.19 -14.70 17.27
N LYS A 874 14.19 -14.80 18.14
CA LYS A 874 14.33 -14.48 19.57
C LYS A 874 15.43 -15.31 20.24
N LYS A 875 15.44 -16.63 20.00
CA LYS A 875 16.45 -17.54 20.55
C LYS A 875 17.84 -17.23 20.00
N TYR A 876 17.95 -16.94 18.71
CA TYR A 876 19.21 -16.63 18.03
C TYR A 876 19.81 -15.30 18.54
N VAL A 877 18.98 -14.26 18.66
CA VAL A 877 19.38 -12.97 19.25
C VAL A 877 19.94 -13.16 20.66
N GLN A 878 19.29 -13.99 21.47
CA GLN A 878 19.75 -14.31 22.82
C GLN A 878 21.06 -15.09 22.84
N GLN A 879 21.20 -16.14 22.01
CA GLN A 879 22.38 -17.00 21.96
C GLN A 879 23.62 -16.26 21.44
N HIS A 880 23.44 -15.35 20.50
CA HIS A 880 24.54 -14.59 19.87
C HIS A 880 24.71 -13.18 20.43
N ASN A 881 23.92 -12.80 21.44
CA ASN A 881 23.90 -11.47 22.06
C ASN A 881 23.86 -10.32 21.04
N ILE A 882 22.97 -10.44 20.06
CA ILE A 882 22.83 -9.49 18.95
C ILE A 882 22.12 -8.23 19.45
N ARG A 883 22.66 -7.05 19.09
CA ARG A 883 22.11 -5.73 19.44
C ARG A 883 22.31 -4.77 18.27
N GLY A 884 21.37 -3.84 18.10
CA GLY A 884 21.45 -2.76 17.11
C GLY A 884 21.28 -3.21 15.65
N GLU A 885 20.86 -4.45 15.38
CA GLU A 885 20.67 -4.96 14.02
C GLU A 885 19.20 -4.89 13.57
N ARG A 886 18.98 -4.89 12.25
CA ARG A 886 17.68 -5.00 11.60
C ARG A 886 17.42 -6.46 11.24
N LEU A 887 16.44 -7.06 11.91
CA LEU A 887 16.14 -8.49 11.82
C LEU A 887 14.73 -8.67 11.29
N ALA A 888 14.59 -9.35 10.15
CA ALA A 888 13.28 -9.65 9.57
C ALA A 888 12.92 -11.12 9.76
N HIS A 889 11.65 -11.41 10.04
CA HIS A 889 11.13 -12.77 9.99
C HIS A 889 9.88 -12.86 9.12
N VAL A 890 9.63 -14.03 8.57
CA VAL A 890 8.42 -14.31 7.80
C VAL A 890 7.34 -14.86 8.73
N LEU A 891 6.20 -14.16 8.83
CA LEU A 891 4.98 -14.74 9.41
C LEU A 891 4.32 -15.64 8.36
N SER A 892 4.64 -16.93 8.40
CA SER A 892 4.43 -17.83 7.26
C SER A 892 3.04 -18.49 7.20
N GLY A 893 2.17 -18.28 8.19
CA GLY A 893 0.86 -18.91 8.23
C GLY A 893 -0.02 -18.43 9.38
N ALA A 894 -1.35 -18.44 9.17
CA ALA A 894 -2.34 -18.02 10.16
C ALA A 894 -3.60 -18.90 10.19
N ASN A 895 -3.54 -20.15 9.70
CA ASN A 895 -4.69 -21.06 9.65
C ASN A 895 -4.80 -21.92 10.93
N VAL A 896 -4.81 -21.24 12.09
CA VAL A 896 -4.97 -21.88 13.39
C VAL A 896 -6.45 -22.10 13.72
N ASN A 897 -6.77 -23.25 14.31
CA ASN A 897 -8.12 -23.51 14.82
C ASN A 897 -8.31 -22.86 16.20
N PHE A 898 -9.57 -22.57 16.56
CA PHE A 898 -9.89 -21.89 17.83
C PHE A 898 -9.47 -22.70 19.06
N HIS A 899 -9.55 -24.03 18.99
CA HIS A 899 -9.10 -24.92 20.07
C HIS A 899 -7.58 -24.83 20.32
N GLY A 900 -6.79 -24.67 19.26
CA GLY A 900 -5.33 -24.49 19.33
C GLY A 900 -4.95 -23.16 19.97
N LEU A 901 -5.74 -22.10 19.74
CA LEU A 901 -5.53 -20.81 20.42
C LEU A 901 -5.71 -20.91 21.94
N ARG A 902 -6.69 -21.70 22.39
CA ARG A 902 -6.87 -21.97 23.81
C ARG A 902 -5.65 -22.67 24.41
N TYR A 903 -5.16 -23.72 23.76
CA TYR A 903 -3.95 -24.42 24.19
C TYR A 903 -2.72 -23.49 24.27
N VAL A 904 -2.55 -22.61 23.28
CA VAL A 904 -1.46 -21.62 23.23
C VAL A 904 -1.60 -20.58 24.33
N SER A 905 -2.82 -20.10 24.60
CA SER A 905 -3.12 -19.19 25.71
C SER A 905 -2.74 -19.82 27.04
N GLU A 906 -3.18 -21.06 27.28
CA GLU A 906 -2.87 -21.82 28.49
C GLU A 906 -1.36 -22.04 28.65
N ARG A 907 -0.65 -22.44 27.58
CA ARG A 907 0.81 -22.61 27.61
C ARG A 907 1.59 -21.31 27.81
N CYS A 908 1.15 -20.20 27.23
CA CYS A 908 1.78 -18.89 27.45
C CYS A 908 1.70 -18.45 28.92
N GLU A 909 0.58 -18.73 29.60
CA GLU A 909 0.44 -18.44 31.03
C GLU A 909 1.36 -19.35 31.88
N LEU A 910 1.49 -20.62 31.49
CA LEU A 910 2.33 -21.61 32.18
C LEU A 910 3.83 -21.30 32.05
N GLY A 911 4.30 -20.93 30.85
CA GLY A 911 5.71 -20.61 30.58
C GLY A 911 6.22 -19.33 31.26
N GLU A 912 5.33 -18.40 31.62
CA GLU A 912 5.71 -17.14 32.27
C GLU A 912 5.88 -17.24 33.80
N GLN A 913 5.72 -18.44 34.40
CA GLN A 913 5.73 -18.63 35.86
C GLN A 913 4.79 -17.66 36.61
N ARG A 914 3.68 -17.30 35.97
CA ARG A 914 2.68 -16.34 36.49
C ARG A 914 1.55 -17.01 37.27
N GLU A 915 1.68 -18.30 37.55
CA GLU A 915 0.69 -19.08 38.26
C GLU A 915 1.38 -20.14 39.13
N ALA A 916 0.96 -20.24 40.39
CA ALA A 916 1.31 -21.34 41.29
C ALA A 916 0.12 -22.30 41.38
N LEU A 917 0.36 -23.60 41.21
CA LEU A 917 -0.63 -24.64 41.42
C LEU A 917 -0.25 -25.44 42.66
N LEU A 918 -1.13 -25.42 43.67
CA LEU A 918 -0.87 -26.02 44.98
C LEU A 918 -1.98 -27.02 45.33
N ALA A 919 -1.60 -28.15 45.92
CA ALA A 919 -2.52 -29.02 46.65
C ALA A 919 -2.37 -28.77 48.14
N VAL A 920 -3.44 -28.39 48.82
CA VAL A 920 -3.45 -27.94 50.21
C VAL A 920 -4.44 -28.77 51.03
N THR A 921 -3.96 -29.45 52.06
CA THR A 921 -4.81 -30.17 53.01
C THR A 921 -5.33 -29.21 54.09
N ILE A 922 -6.64 -29.15 54.25
CA ILE A 922 -7.33 -28.33 55.26
C ILE A 922 -8.24 -29.20 56.14
N PRO A 923 -8.52 -28.81 57.41
CA PRO A 923 -9.45 -29.55 58.26
C PRO A 923 -10.91 -29.43 57.77
N GLU A 924 -11.65 -30.54 57.74
CA GLU A 924 -13.07 -30.62 57.33
C GLU A 924 -14.01 -30.11 58.45
N GLN A 925 -13.94 -28.81 58.74
CA GLN A 925 -14.79 -28.15 59.75
C GLN A 925 -15.28 -26.79 59.27
N LYS A 926 -16.42 -26.35 59.83
CA LYS A 926 -17.06 -25.09 59.46
C LYS A 926 -16.10 -23.92 59.67
N GLY A 927 -15.82 -23.19 58.59
CA GLY A 927 -14.96 -22.00 58.59
C GLY A 927 -13.50 -22.26 58.21
N SER A 928 -13.06 -23.50 58.01
CA SER A 928 -11.69 -23.80 57.53
C SER A 928 -11.40 -23.19 56.16
N PHE A 929 -12.37 -23.27 55.24
CA PHE A 929 -12.22 -22.67 53.91
C PHE A 929 -12.12 -21.14 53.97
N LEU A 930 -12.89 -20.48 54.85
CA LEU A 930 -12.81 -19.03 55.02
C LEU A 930 -11.43 -18.60 55.55
N LYS A 931 -10.87 -19.34 56.50
CA LYS A 931 -9.52 -19.09 57.02
C LYS A 931 -8.45 -19.29 55.94
N PHE A 932 -8.60 -20.33 55.11
CA PHE A 932 -7.73 -20.57 53.96
C PHE A 932 -7.77 -19.40 52.95
N CYS A 933 -8.96 -18.92 52.58
CA CYS A 933 -9.10 -17.76 51.70
C CYS A 933 -8.53 -16.47 52.30
N GLN A 934 -8.64 -16.28 53.62
CA GLN A 934 -8.03 -15.14 54.32
C GLN A 934 -6.50 -15.20 54.26
N LEU A 935 -5.91 -16.39 54.40
CA LEU A 935 -4.45 -16.61 54.30
C LEU A 935 -3.91 -16.38 52.88
N LEU A 936 -4.71 -16.65 51.84
CA LEU A 936 -4.36 -16.31 50.47
C LEU A 936 -4.33 -14.79 50.20
N GLY A 937 -4.84 -13.95 51.12
CA GLY A 937 -4.53 -12.53 51.17
C GLY A 937 -5.04 -11.70 49.98
N GLY A 938 -6.23 -12.04 49.45
CA GLY A 938 -6.84 -11.30 48.34
C GLY A 938 -6.20 -11.55 46.96
N ARG A 939 -5.26 -12.49 46.87
CA ARG A 939 -4.66 -12.92 45.60
C ARG A 939 -5.72 -13.58 44.70
N SER A 940 -5.60 -13.38 43.40
CA SER A 940 -6.56 -13.91 42.42
C SER A 940 -6.40 -15.42 42.28
N VAL A 941 -7.44 -16.16 42.65
CA VAL A 941 -7.53 -17.61 42.42
C VAL A 941 -7.95 -17.84 40.97
N THR A 942 -7.16 -18.59 40.23
CA THR A 942 -7.40 -18.97 38.83
C THR A 942 -8.11 -20.30 38.71
N GLU A 943 -7.84 -21.22 39.63
CA GLU A 943 -8.46 -22.55 39.70
C GLU A 943 -8.78 -22.91 41.15
N PHE A 944 -9.91 -23.58 41.36
CA PHE A 944 -10.29 -24.06 42.67
C PHE A 944 -11.06 -25.37 42.56
N ASN A 945 -10.52 -26.42 43.18
CA ASN A 945 -11.16 -27.73 43.28
C ASN A 945 -11.11 -28.22 44.73
N TYR A 946 -12.27 -28.53 45.30
CA TYR A 946 -12.40 -29.06 46.65
C TYR A 946 -12.67 -30.56 46.61
N ARG A 947 -11.86 -31.35 47.33
CA ARG A 947 -12.00 -32.80 47.43
C ARG A 947 -12.08 -33.20 48.90
N TYR A 948 -13.22 -33.75 49.28
CA TYR A 948 -13.36 -34.43 50.57
C TYR A 948 -12.39 -35.63 50.62
N ALA A 949 -11.54 -35.70 51.64
CA ALA A 949 -10.60 -36.81 51.82
C ALA A 949 -11.06 -37.75 52.95
N SER A 950 -11.50 -37.20 54.09
CA SER A 950 -12.00 -37.95 55.25
C SER A 950 -12.92 -37.06 56.10
N SER A 951 -13.47 -37.60 57.21
CA SER A 951 -14.26 -36.83 58.17
C SER A 951 -13.49 -35.70 58.87
N ASP A 952 -12.17 -35.76 58.83
CA ASP A 952 -11.29 -34.83 59.53
C ASP A 952 -10.56 -33.88 58.55
N ASP A 953 -10.36 -34.28 57.28
CA ASP A 953 -9.55 -33.56 56.30
C ASP A 953 -10.21 -33.44 54.90
N ALA A 954 -9.93 -32.32 54.23
CA ALA A 954 -10.16 -32.11 52.80
C ALA A 954 -8.89 -31.64 52.08
N CYS A 955 -8.81 -31.92 50.79
CA CYS A 955 -7.75 -31.45 49.91
C CYS A 955 -8.30 -30.42 48.93
N ILE A 956 -7.66 -29.25 48.89
CA ILE A 956 -7.94 -28.19 47.95
C ILE A 956 -6.84 -28.16 46.91
N PHE A 957 -7.20 -28.25 45.63
CA PHE A 957 -6.30 -27.90 44.53
C PHE A 957 -6.59 -26.47 44.13
N VAL A 958 -5.61 -25.58 44.29
CA VAL A 958 -5.76 -24.14 44.03
C VAL A 958 -4.71 -23.65 43.05
N GLY A 959 -5.16 -22.95 42.01
CA GLY A 959 -4.33 -22.12 41.14
C GLY A 959 -4.36 -20.68 41.66
N VAL A 960 -3.19 -20.07 41.86
CA VAL A 960 -3.06 -18.68 42.31
C VAL A 960 -2.22 -17.90 41.31
N ARG A 961 -2.76 -16.79 40.81
CA ARG A 961 -2.03 -15.88 39.92
C ARG A 961 -0.92 -15.16 40.69
N LEU A 962 0.28 -15.18 40.13
CA LEU A 962 1.49 -14.57 40.66
C LEU A 962 1.78 -13.26 39.92
N THR A 963 2.12 -12.23 40.68
CA THR A 963 2.56 -10.92 40.19
C THR A 963 4.06 -10.70 40.36
N ARG A 964 4.68 -11.34 41.36
CA ARG A 964 6.14 -11.32 41.61
C ARG A 964 6.83 -12.65 41.35
N GLY A 965 6.19 -13.54 40.58
CA GLY A 965 6.78 -14.81 40.12
C GLY A 965 7.21 -15.75 41.25
N LEU A 966 8.39 -16.36 41.12
CA LEU A 966 8.91 -17.40 42.03
C LEU A 966 9.03 -16.96 43.50
N GLU A 967 9.32 -15.68 43.77
CA GLU A 967 9.43 -15.20 45.15
C GLU A 967 8.06 -15.21 45.84
N GLU A 968 7.02 -14.72 45.16
CA GLU A 968 5.65 -14.78 45.68
C GLU A 968 5.13 -16.21 45.82
N ARG A 969 5.49 -17.11 44.90
CA ARG A 969 5.19 -18.55 45.03
C ARG A 969 5.75 -19.12 46.32
N LYS A 970 7.02 -18.83 46.63
CA LYS A 970 7.67 -19.29 47.88
C LYS A 970 7.00 -18.67 49.12
N GLU A 971 6.65 -17.39 49.08
CA GLU A 971 5.93 -16.72 50.17
C GLU A 971 4.56 -17.36 50.44
N ILE A 972 3.80 -17.69 49.39
CA ILE A 972 2.49 -18.34 49.53
C ILE A 972 2.63 -19.72 50.20
N ILE A 973 3.60 -20.52 49.76
CA ILE A 973 3.85 -21.84 50.33
C ILE A 973 4.27 -21.73 51.80
N ALA A 974 5.13 -20.76 52.12
CA ALA A 974 5.55 -20.50 53.50
C ALA A 974 4.36 -20.05 54.38
N GLN A 975 3.53 -19.11 53.92
CA GLN A 975 2.35 -18.62 54.64
C GLN A 975 1.33 -19.73 54.92
N LEU A 976 1.08 -20.59 53.93
CA LEU A 976 0.16 -21.72 54.10
C LEU A 976 0.73 -22.79 55.04
N SER A 977 2.04 -23.06 54.97
CA SER A 977 2.71 -24.02 55.86
C SER A 977 2.76 -23.51 57.31
N GLU A 978 3.07 -22.22 57.53
CA GLU A 978 3.02 -21.56 58.84
C GLU A 978 1.59 -21.50 59.41
N GLY A 979 0.58 -21.45 58.53
CA GLY A 979 -0.84 -21.57 58.87
C GLY A 979 -1.26 -22.98 59.31
N GLY A 980 -0.34 -23.96 59.32
CA GLY A 980 -0.59 -25.34 59.74
C GLY A 980 -1.20 -26.24 58.66
N TYR A 981 -1.16 -25.83 57.38
CA TYR A 981 -1.67 -26.63 56.26
C TYR A 981 -0.58 -27.50 55.63
N GLY A 982 -0.94 -28.71 55.20
CA GLY A 982 -0.08 -29.55 54.37
C GLY A 982 -0.10 -29.04 52.92
N VAL A 983 1.02 -28.57 52.38
CA VAL A 983 1.10 -27.99 51.04
C VAL A 983 2.02 -28.82 50.15
N VAL A 984 1.52 -29.22 48.97
CA VAL A 984 2.30 -29.83 47.89
C VAL A 984 2.30 -28.87 46.71
N ASP A 985 3.49 -28.52 46.25
CA ASP A 985 3.67 -27.65 45.11
C ASP A 985 3.69 -28.46 43.82
N LEU A 986 2.66 -28.26 42.98
CA LEU A 986 2.46 -28.95 41.71
C LEU A 986 2.82 -28.04 40.52
N SER A 987 3.38 -26.86 40.78
CA SER A 987 3.53 -25.85 39.73
C SER A 987 4.56 -26.22 38.67
N ASP A 988 5.42 -27.22 38.89
CA ASP A 988 6.41 -27.67 37.90
C ASP A 988 6.06 -29.06 37.30
N ASP A 989 4.90 -29.63 37.66
CA ASP A 989 4.42 -30.92 37.15
C ASP A 989 3.35 -30.69 36.06
N GLU A 990 3.74 -30.87 34.80
CA GLU A 990 2.85 -30.69 33.64
C GLU A 990 1.62 -31.62 33.70
N MET A 991 1.78 -32.87 34.15
CA MET A 991 0.69 -33.83 34.20
C MET A 991 -0.32 -33.44 35.26
N ALA A 992 0.15 -33.03 36.45
CA ALA A 992 -0.71 -32.58 37.54
C ALA A 992 -1.52 -31.33 37.15
N LYS A 993 -0.89 -30.36 36.49
CA LYS A 993 -1.55 -29.12 36.00
C LYS A 993 -2.67 -29.39 35.02
N LEU A 994 -2.41 -30.19 33.99
CA LEU A 994 -3.43 -30.62 33.03
C LEU A 994 -4.54 -31.38 33.76
N HIS A 995 -4.20 -32.34 34.62
CA HIS A 995 -5.20 -33.15 35.31
C HIS A 995 -6.13 -32.34 36.22
N VAL A 996 -5.59 -31.41 37.02
CA VAL A 996 -6.37 -30.58 37.94
C VAL A 996 -7.36 -29.67 37.19
N ARG A 997 -7.00 -29.15 36.02
CA ARG A 997 -7.90 -28.33 35.17
C ARG A 997 -9.10 -29.10 34.61
N TYR A 998 -8.92 -30.39 34.36
CA TYR A 998 -9.96 -31.27 33.82
C TYR A 998 -10.64 -32.15 34.88
N MET A 999 -10.27 -31.98 36.16
CA MET A 999 -11.02 -32.52 37.28
C MET A 999 -12.31 -31.71 37.47
N LEU A 1000 -13.36 -32.10 36.77
CA LEU A 1000 -14.74 -31.63 36.99
C LEU A 1000 -15.43 -32.41 38.12
#